data_AF-A0A524DPG2-F1
#
_entry.id   AF-A0A524DPG2-F1
#
_cell.length_a   1.000
_cell.length_b   1.000
_cell.length_c   1.000
_cell.angle_alpha   90.00
_cell.angle_beta   90.00
_cell.angle_gamma   90.00
#
_symmetry.space_group_name_H-M   'P 1'
#
loop_
_entity.id
_entity.type
_entity.pdbx_description
1 polymer ?
#
loop_
_entity_poly.entity_id
_entity_poly.type
_entity_poly.pdbx_seq_one_letter_code
_entity_poly.pdbx_strand_id
1 'polypeptide(L)'
;MKKLIRYSLFISYIIGALLIIYFLGFIIFQPSWSEILFDWSFYPTIFFFIISIQELYHWAKIGKRSELSDIIAIAFFFFFIFFFTKDLLTSIMGAFSIYLWFGVFELKDYPIINKILIISLVTYNIIFIAGIVSAFMNNPFFINTAFAFSFWIILILGFLLFGRKYIVVWRFMSPAYLTLFLYIIGWLAVIFINQYTLIDLNIHTPLGPLEINLIYPVLIGVNWLVYFISGPILDKLLGIKRVNDDEILELVEDVKNDIGISGNVKVGFGIYPILNAMAYGSFFDKRIAIIAESKDQIPKDELRGIVAHELAHTKGKHTLILTFIATMDLVIRMILGFPATYYDYTFGDPEIPMIYFILINLLIFMVIFVIVRYLEARADLNAKKAGYSKELAKALYNLESFYATGREFGLNTMLLCDEKITEDNQFLDYNETARYLYSSMIQPSRGSLLANIMNSHPPSYFRIAAILDDQLKPIKEAILPFICLSRKKQIKYAKKFQNARKAFKLVANEKIKEKFELEDLSSVFQELNRKELYKLDLDKDFMFRNKITSELILGKLKDIRFLDDACNSDQYIIINLKTNQKMTLDASYYTKNEVKMDGTYYFENNTPLKLKKIDLDEKNTDGNYIFKNEKKEILKSIKKTKLPNSITFIKNLEGQDLFLKLKGHLKIFRCNQVDVSDNIDDYRMELENVMTNENLNLKLKDLIIRPNKIYLPITKNLEYRKSEIYVINWLIKNKIFTQVYIKKPVNNLEMGYVQEIHLNGSSGQDNSLENEIDEVENIIIKNIFGKKITIPYSSLEVIMFESNTAMIQLKSETSMFSRLGYKMLKKIKPKSIFYANKV
;
A
#
# COMPACT_ATOMS: atom_id res chain seq x y z
N MET A 1 30.04 7.17 -6.72
CA MET A 1 30.91 6.23 -7.48
C MET A 1 31.46 6.95 -8.71
N LYS A 2 32.80 7.02 -8.85
CA LYS A 2 33.45 7.74 -9.97
C LYS A 2 32.97 7.22 -11.33
N LYS A 3 32.84 8.13 -12.30
CA LYS A 3 32.33 7.85 -13.66
C LYS A 3 33.07 6.66 -14.30
N LEU A 4 34.40 6.63 -14.21
CA LEU A 4 35.23 5.59 -14.84
C LEU A 4 34.92 4.17 -14.30
N ILE A 5 34.69 4.04 -12.99
CA ILE A 5 34.28 2.78 -12.36
C ILE A 5 32.90 2.34 -12.87
N ARG A 6 31.96 3.28 -13.00
CA ARG A 6 30.62 2.97 -13.52
C ARG A 6 30.64 2.44 -14.96
N TYR A 7 31.47 3.05 -15.83
CA TYR A 7 31.64 2.57 -17.21
C TYR A 7 32.37 1.22 -17.26
N SER A 8 33.36 0.98 -16.40
CA SER A 8 34.00 -0.32 -16.26
C SER A 8 32.99 -1.40 -15.86
N LEU A 9 32.15 -1.15 -14.85
CA LEU A 9 31.08 -2.07 -14.43
C LEU A 9 30.06 -2.32 -15.55
N PHE A 10 29.71 -1.30 -16.33
CA PHE A 10 28.84 -1.45 -17.50
C PHE A 10 29.46 -2.38 -18.57
N ILE A 11 30.74 -2.20 -18.88
CA ILE A 11 31.46 -3.07 -19.84
C ILE A 11 31.55 -4.49 -19.28
N SER A 12 31.91 -4.65 -18.00
CA SER A 12 31.95 -5.95 -17.32
C SER A 12 30.59 -6.65 -17.33
N TYR A 13 29.48 -5.92 -17.19
CA TYR A 13 28.14 -6.49 -17.31
C TYR A 13 27.85 -7.03 -18.71
N ILE A 14 28.19 -6.27 -19.77
CA ILE A 14 27.99 -6.74 -21.14
C ILE A 14 28.81 -7.99 -21.42
N ILE A 15 30.10 -7.96 -21.09
CA ILE A 15 31.01 -9.09 -21.29
C ILE A 15 30.54 -10.29 -20.47
N GLY A 16 30.24 -10.09 -19.18
CA GLY A 16 29.75 -11.12 -18.28
C GLY A 16 28.44 -11.74 -18.75
N ALA A 17 27.47 -10.93 -19.19
CA ALA A 17 26.21 -11.43 -19.71
C ALA A 17 26.39 -12.24 -20.99
N LEU A 18 27.25 -11.79 -21.92
CA LEU A 18 27.57 -12.55 -23.13
C LEU A 18 28.30 -13.85 -22.82
N LEU A 19 29.23 -13.86 -21.87
CA LEU A 19 29.93 -15.06 -21.41
C LEU A 19 28.96 -16.05 -20.74
N ILE A 20 28.03 -15.57 -19.92
CA ILE A 20 27.01 -16.42 -19.27
C ILE A 20 26.06 -16.99 -20.33
N ILE A 21 25.59 -16.19 -21.28
CA ILE A 21 24.75 -16.65 -22.40
C ILE A 21 25.52 -17.69 -23.21
N TYR A 22 26.80 -17.46 -23.50
CA TYR A 22 27.64 -18.40 -24.24
C TYR A 22 27.83 -19.71 -23.46
N PHE A 23 28.13 -19.62 -22.16
CA PHE A 23 28.32 -20.78 -21.30
C PHE A 23 27.04 -21.62 -21.17
N LEU A 24 25.91 -20.98 -20.89
CA LEU A 24 24.63 -21.68 -20.79
C LEU A 24 24.19 -22.25 -22.15
N GLY A 25 24.30 -21.47 -23.22
CA GLY A 25 23.87 -21.87 -24.57
C GLY A 25 24.75 -22.94 -25.21
N PHE A 26 26.08 -22.83 -25.14
CA PHE A 26 26.99 -23.70 -25.89
C PHE A 26 27.67 -24.79 -25.07
N ILE A 27 27.72 -24.66 -23.73
CA ILE A 27 28.40 -25.65 -22.87
C ILE A 27 27.38 -26.49 -22.10
N ILE A 28 26.33 -25.88 -21.54
CA ILE A 28 25.37 -26.60 -20.69
C ILE A 28 24.24 -27.23 -21.51
N PHE A 29 23.49 -26.42 -22.28
CA PHE A 29 22.27 -26.90 -22.93
C PHE A 29 22.47 -27.41 -24.37
N GLN A 30 23.53 -26.95 -25.05
CA GLN A 30 23.86 -27.29 -26.45
C GLN A 30 22.65 -27.34 -27.42
N PRO A 31 21.70 -26.38 -27.41
CA PRO A 31 20.55 -26.43 -28.32
C PRO A 31 20.98 -26.07 -29.74
N SER A 32 20.28 -26.62 -30.73
CA SER A 32 20.48 -26.22 -32.13
C SER A 32 20.04 -24.75 -32.32
N TRP A 33 20.69 -24.03 -33.25
CA TRP A 33 20.29 -22.65 -33.57
C TRP A 33 18.82 -22.54 -34.00
N SER A 34 18.29 -23.59 -34.64
CA SER A 34 16.87 -23.72 -34.96
C SER A 34 16.01 -23.75 -33.70
N GLU A 35 16.34 -24.55 -32.69
CA GLU A 35 15.57 -24.63 -31.45
C GLU A 35 15.48 -23.29 -30.73
N ILE A 36 16.59 -22.55 -30.65
CA ILE A 36 16.62 -21.22 -30.03
C ILE A 36 15.70 -20.23 -30.75
N LEU A 37 15.72 -20.21 -32.09
CA LEU A 37 14.93 -19.27 -32.88
C LEU A 37 13.43 -19.59 -32.89
N PHE A 38 13.05 -20.87 -32.80
CA PHE A 38 11.64 -21.29 -32.70
C PHE A 38 11.08 -21.17 -31.27
N ASP A 39 11.93 -20.99 -30.27
CA ASP A 39 11.52 -20.78 -28.90
C ASP A 39 11.00 -19.35 -28.67
N TRP A 40 9.72 -19.24 -28.38
CA TRP A 40 9.07 -17.95 -28.14
C TRP A 40 9.67 -17.18 -26.95
N SER A 41 10.27 -17.86 -25.96
CA SER A 41 10.84 -17.23 -24.76
C SER A 41 12.19 -16.55 -25.03
N PHE A 42 12.83 -16.83 -26.16
CA PHE A 42 14.05 -16.17 -26.61
C PHE A 42 13.83 -14.68 -26.90
N TYR A 43 12.75 -14.35 -27.62
CA TYR A 43 12.42 -12.97 -28.01
C TYR A 43 12.22 -11.99 -26.84
N PRO A 44 11.40 -12.30 -25.81
CA PRO A 44 11.28 -11.42 -24.65
C PRO A 44 12.60 -11.35 -23.86
N THR A 45 13.39 -12.44 -23.80
CA THR A 45 14.70 -12.44 -23.13
C THR A 45 15.65 -11.44 -23.79
N ILE A 46 15.80 -11.46 -25.12
CA ILE A 46 16.62 -10.49 -25.85
C ILE A 46 16.07 -9.07 -25.68
N PHE A 47 14.76 -8.90 -25.80
CA PHE A 47 14.13 -7.59 -25.65
C PHE A 47 14.46 -6.96 -24.29
N PHE A 48 14.25 -7.70 -23.19
CA PHE A 48 14.58 -7.20 -21.86
C PHE A 48 16.09 -7.11 -21.60
N PHE A 49 16.91 -7.94 -22.25
CA PHE A 49 18.36 -7.81 -22.20
C PHE A 49 18.83 -6.47 -22.82
N ILE A 50 18.37 -6.14 -24.02
CA ILE A 50 18.70 -4.87 -24.70
C ILE A 50 18.25 -3.68 -23.84
N ILE A 51 17.05 -3.75 -23.26
CA ILE A 51 16.54 -2.70 -22.37
C ILE A 51 17.38 -2.61 -21.09
N SER A 52 17.80 -3.74 -20.51
CA SER A 52 18.67 -3.76 -19.32
C SER A 52 20.02 -3.08 -19.60
N ILE A 53 20.61 -3.29 -20.78
CA ILE A 53 21.83 -2.62 -21.22
C ILE A 53 21.58 -1.11 -21.34
N GLN A 54 20.44 -0.70 -21.90
CA GLN A 54 20.08 0.73 -22.01
C GLN A 54 19.98 1.37 -20.62
N GLU A 55 19.33 0.70 -19.67
CA GLU A 55 19.19 1.18 -18.29
C GLU A 55 20.53 1.22 -17.54
N LEU A 56 21.38 0.21 -17.73
CA LEU A 56 22.71 0.19 -17.11
C LEU A 56 23.64 1.24 -17.73
N TYR A 57 23.58 1.46 -19.05
CA TYR A 57 24.28 2.54 -19.72
C TYR A 57 23.82 3.91 -19.21
N HIS A 58 22.51 4.07 -19.01
CA HIS A 58 21.92 5.26 -18.43
C HIS A 58 22.46 5.51 -17.01
N TRP A 59 22.45 4.50 -16.15
CA TRP A 59 23.08 4.57 -14.83
C TRP A 59 24.57 4.88 -14.92
N ALA A 60 25.31 4.27 -15.85
CA ALA A 60 26.74 4.50 -16.01
C ALA A 60 27.03 5.95 -16.41
N LYS A 61 26.22 6.54 -17.30
CA LYS A 61 26.31 7.93 -17.73
C LYS A 61 25.94 8.92 -16.63
N ILE A 62 24.80 8.71 -15.97
CA ILE A 62 24.18 9.71 -15.07
C ILE A 62 24.62 9.52 -13.62
N GLY A 63 24.75 8.28 -13.17
CA GLY A 63 25.18 7.91 -11.82
C GLY A 63 24.04 7.52 -10.90
N LYS A 64 22.80 7.61 -11.38
CA LYS A 64 21.59 7.23 -10.66
C LYS A 64 20.76 6.28 -11.51
N ARG A 65 20.12 5.31 -10.84
CA ARG A 65 19.17 4.39 -11.45
C ARG A 65 17.91 5.15 -11.90
N SER A 66 17.27 4.67 -12.94
CA SER A 66 16.01 5.25 -13.42
C SER A 66 14.84 4.80 -12.53
N GLU A 67 13.68 5.44 -12.66
CA GLU A 67 12.51 5.12 -11.83
C GLU A 67 11.92 3.72 -12.13
N LEU A 68 12.24 3.15 -13.30
CA LEU A 68 11.71 1.85 -13.74
C LEU A 68 12.80 0.79 -13.92
N SER A 69 14.05 1.07 -13.56
CA SER A 69 15.18 0.13 -13.71
C SER A 69 14.94 -1.19 -13.01
N ASP A 70 14.28 -1.14 -11.86
CA ASP A 70 14.07 -2.30 -10.99
C ASP A 70 13.06 -3.28 -11.60
N ILE A 71 11.98 -2.76 -12.19
CA ILE A 71 11.00 -3.57 -12.94
C ILE A 71 11.66 -4.22 -14.15
N ILE A 72 12.53 -3.48 -14.84
CA ILE A 72 13.26 -3.98 -16.02
C ILE A 72 14.24 -5.08 -15.61
N ALA A 73 14.98 -4.89 -14.52
CA ALA A 73 15.90 -5.90 -14.00
C ALA A 73 15.17 -7.19 -13.62
N ILE A 74 14.06 -7.08 -12.87
CA ILE A 74 13.22 -8.24 -12.51
C ILE A 74 12.69 -8.93 -13.77
N ALA A 75 12.17 -8.19 -14.74
CA ALA A 75 11.67 -8.75 -15.99
C ALA A 75 12.77 -9.46 -16.80
N PHE A 76 13.96 -8.85 -16.90
CA PHE A 76 15.11 -9.47 -17.56
C PHE A 76 15.50 -10.78 -16.89
N PHE A 77 15.74 -10.79 -15.58
CA PHE A 77 16.11 -12.01 -14.87
C PHE A 77 15.02 -13.08 -14.95
N PHE A 78 13.75 -12.68 -14.89
CA PHE A 78 12.62 -13.59 -15.06
C PHE A 78 12.66 -14.30 -16.42
N PHE A 79 12.70 -13.55 -17.53
CA PHE A 79 12.70 -14.16 -18.86
C PHE A 79 13.98 -14.93 -19.15
N PHE A 80 15.12 -14.44 -18.66
CA PHE A 80 16.41 -15.11 -18.78
C PHE A 80 16.42 -16.48 -18.09
N ILE A 81 15.94 -16.56 -16.84
CA ILE A 81 15.83 -17.83 -16.12
C ILE A 81 14.78 -18.73 -16.77
N PHE A 82 13.66 -18.17 -17.21
CA PHE A 82 12.60 -18.93 -17.88
C PHE A 82 13.06 -19.54 -19.19
N PHE A 83 13.90 -18.83 -19.94
CA PHE A 83 14.47 -19.33 -21.20
C PHE A 83 15.27 -20.61 -20.97
N PHE A 84 16.02 -20.75 -19.88
CA PHE A 84 16.80 -21.97 -19.61
C PHE A 84 16.03 -23.04 -18.84
N THR A 85 15.22 -22.65 -17.87
CA THR A 85 14.56 -23.60 -16.96
C THR A 85 13.22 -24.11 -17.47
N LYS A 86 12.56 -23.34 -18.35
CA LYS A 86 11.15 -23.54 -18.77
C LYS A 86 10.15 -23.63 -17.61
N ASP A 87 10.57 -23.27 -16.40
CA ASP A 87 9.76 -23.34 -15.20
C ASP A 87 9.40 -21.94 -14.70
N LEU A 88 8.10 -21.69 -14.61
CA LEU A 88 7.58 -20.38 -14.23
C LEU A 88 7.93 -20.05 -12.77
N LEU A 89 7.86 -21.03 -11.86
CA LEU A 89 8.10 -20.81 -10.44
C LEU A 89 9.57 -20.44 -10.17
N THR A 90 10.52 -21.20 -10.72
CA THR A 90 11.96 -20.93 -10.65
C THR A 90 12.29 -19.55 -11.18
N SER A 91 11.65 -19.15 -12.28
CA SER A 91 11.85 -17.85 -12.91
C SER A 91 11.38 -16.69 -12.04
N ILE A 92 10.20 -16.80 -11.42
CA ILE A 92 9.69 -15.78 -10.49
C ILE A 92 10.61 -15.70 -9.26
N MET A 93 10.87 -16.84 -8.61
CA MET A 93 11.67 -16.88 -7.38
C MET A 93 13.10 -16.40 -7.62
N GLY A 94 13.72 -16.79 -8.73
CA GLY A 94 15.06 -16.37 -9.09
C GLY A 94 15.17 -14.89 -9.43
N ALA A 95 14.21 -14.34 -10.19
CA ALA A 95 14.19 -12.92 -10.50
C ALA A 95 14.11 -12.05 -9.23
N PHE A 96 13.20 -12.39 -8.31
CA PHE A 96 13.11 -11.68 -7.04
C PHE A 96 14.32 -11.95 -6.14
N SER A 97 14.83 -13.18 -6.09
CA SER A 97 16.02 -13.54 -5.32
C SER A 97 17.23 -12.66 -5.69
N ILE A 98 17.52 -12.54 -6.99
CA ILE A 98 18.62 -11.73 -7.50
C ILE A 98 18.39 -10.25 -7.17
N TYR A 99 17.16 -9.75 -7.34
CA TYR A 99 16.84 -8.35 -7.06
C TYR A 99 16.91 -8.01 -5.56
N LEU A 100 16.46 -8.90 -4.67
CA LEU A 100 16.40 -8.67 -3.24
C LEU A 100 17.78 -8.42 -2.60
N TRP A 101 18.87 -8.93 -3.18
CA TRP A 101 20.23 -8.59 -2.73
C TRP A 101 20.48 -7.07 -2.74
N PHE A 102 20.02 -6.39 -3.80
CA PHE A 102 20.12 -4.93 -3.89
C PHE A 102 19.18 -4.25 -2.89
N GLY A 103 17.95 -4.75 -2.74
CA GLY A 103 16.97 -4.23 -1.79
C GLY A 103 17.43 -4.30 -0.33
N VAL A 104 18.03 -5.42 0.09
CA VAL A 104 18.61 -5.60 1.43
C VAL A 104 19.72 -4.59 1.68
N PHE A 105 20.61 -4.38 0.70
CA PHE A 105 21.69 -3.41 0.85
C PHE A 105 21.18 -1.95 0.90
N GLU A 106 20.22 -1.61 0.05
CA GLU A 106 19.64 -0.26 -0.06
C GLU A 106 18.87 0.12 1.20
N LEU A 107 18.08 -0.81 1.74
CA LEU A 107 17.17 -0.57 2.86
C LEU A 107 17.79 -0.98 4.21
N LYS A 108 19.11 -1.11 4.31
CA LYS A 108 19.83 -1.51 5.54
C LYS A 108 19.59 -0.61 6.77
N ASP A 109 19.18 0.63 6.54
CA ASP A 109 18.87 1.57 7.63
C ASP A 109 17.45 1.41 8.19
N TYR A 110 16.59 0.64 7.51
CA TYR A 110 15.21 0.44 7.92
C TYR A 110 15.15 -0.84 8.78
N PRO A 111 15.04 -0.72 10.11
CA PRO A 111 15.34 -1.83 11.03
C PRO A 111 14.40 -3.02 10.87
N ILE A 112 13.14 -2.80 10.49
CA ILE A 112 12.14 -3.85 10.27
C ILE A 112 12.15 -4.32 8.82
N ILE A 113 12.01 -3.39 7.87
CA ILE A 113 11.95 -3.71 6.43
C ILE A 113 13.18 -4.50 6.01
N ASN A 114 14.38 -4.09 6.45
CA ASN A 114 15.61 -4.82 6.13
C ASN A 114 15.56 -6.29 6.57
N LYS A 115 15.10 -6.55 7.80
CA LYS A 115 14.97 -7.90 8.32
C LYS A 115 13.95 -8.71 7.53
N ILE A 116 12.80 -8.13 7.19
CA ILE A 116 11.79 -8.78 6.34
C ILE A 116 12.39 -9.14 4.97
N LEU A 117 13.14 -8.22 4.35
CA LEU A 117 13.81 -8.47 3.08
C LEU A 117 14.88 -9.56 3.17
N ILE A 118 15.60 -9.66 4.29
CA ILE A 118 16.55 -10.76 4.54
C ILE A 118 15.80 -12.10 4.60
N ILE A 119 14.65 -12.18 5.29
CA ILE A 119 13.83 -13.39 5.32
C ILE A 119 13.42 -13.79 3.90
N SER A 120 12.85 -12.86 3.14
CA SER A 120 12.44 -13.10 1.75
C SER A 120 13.64 -13.51 0.88
N LEU A 121 14.79 -12.85 1.03
CA LEU A 121 16.00 -13.15 0.27
C LEU A 121 16.44 -14.59 0.51
N VAL A 122 16.59 -15.00 1.77
CA VAL A 122 17.04 -16.37 2.11
C VAL A 122 16.03 -17.40 1.62
N THR A 123 14.74 -17.19 1.87
CA THR A 123 13.68 -18.11 1.40
C THR A 123 13.67 -18.24 -0.13
N TYR A 124 13.74 -17.13 -0.86
CA TYR A 124 13.70 -17.15 -2.33
C TYR A 124 14.98 -17.74 -2.92
N ASN A 125 16.15 -17.52 -2.31
CA ASN A 125 17.40 -18.16 -2.73
C ASN A 125 17.32 -19.68 -2.58
N ILE A 126 16.77 -20.19 -1.47
CA ILE A 126 16.62 -21.64 -1.27
C ILE A 126 15.72 -22.24 -2.35
N ILE A 127 14.55 -21.63 -2.63
CA ILE A 127 13.65 -22.11 -3.68
C ILE A 127 14.29 -21.99 -5.06
N PHE A 128 15.00 -20.89 -5.33
CA PHE A 128 15.64 -20.66 -6.62
C PHE A 128 16.76 -21.66 -6.90
N ILE A 129 17.67 -21.89 -5.95
CA ILE A 129 18.75 -22.89 -6.09
C ILE A 129 18.15 -24.28 -6.29
N ALA A 130 17.12 -24.64 -5.52
CA ALA A 130 16.40 -25.89 -5.70
C ALA A 130 15.74 -25.99 -7.08
N GLY A 131 15.20 -24.89 -7.62
CA GLY A 131 14.69 -24.76 -8.98
C GLY A 131 15.75 -25.02 -10.06
N ILE A 132 16.95 -24.46 -9.92
CA ILE A 132 18.07 -24.72 -10.84
C ILE A 132 18.46 -26.20 -10.80
N VAL A 133 18.60 -26.77 -9.59
CA VAL A 133 18.94 -28.20 -9.42
C VAL A 133 17.86 -29.08 -10.04
N SER A 134 16.58 -28.74 -9.81
CA SER A 134 15.45 -29.44 -10.40
C SER A 134 15.45 -29.39 -11.93
N ALA A 135 15.72 -28.23 -12.52
CA ALA A 135 15.83 -28.08 -13.97
C ALA A 135 17.02 -28.88 -14.54
N PHE A 136 18.17 -28.88 -13.86
CA PHE A 136 19.36 -29.63 -14.28
C PHE A 136 19.16 -31.15 -14.19
N MET A 137 18.50 -31.63 -13.13
CA MET A 137 18.23 -33.06 -12.93
C MET A 137 16.96 -33.54 -13.65
N ASN A 138 16.23 -32.64 -14.32
CA ASN A 138 14.90 -32.89 -14.88
C ASN A 138 13.94 -33.57 -13.88
N ASN A 139 14.01 -33.16 -12.60
CA ASN A 139 13.22 -33.70 -11.52
C ASN A 139 12.68 -32.57 -10.62
N PRO A 140 11.35 -32.37 -10.57
CA PRO A 140 10.74 -31.26 -9.82
C PRO A 140 10.77 -31.44 -8.30
N PHE A 141 11.25 -32.57 -7.78
CA PHE A 141 11.27 -32.88 -6.35
C PHE A 141 11.92 -31.79 -5.49
N PHE A 142 13.09 -31.26 -5.89
CA PHE A 142 13.81 -30.27 -5.10
C PHE A 142 13.07 -28.94 -5.02
N ILE A 143 12.63 -28.39 -6.15
CA ILE A 143 11.86 -27.13 -6.16
C ILE A 143 10.54 -27.26 -5.41
N ASN A 144 9.83 -28.36 -5.64
CA ASN A 144 8.56 -28.65 -4.98
C ASN A 144 8.72 -28.70 -3.47
N THR A 145 9.75 -29.41 -3.00
CA THR A 145 10.06 -29.55 -1.57
C THR A 145 10.50 -28.23 -0.97
N ALA A 146 11.40 -27.49 -1.63
CA ALA A 146 11.81 -26.17 -1.17
C ALA A 146 10.63 -25.21 -1.05
N PHE A 147 9.70 -25.24 -2.02
CA PHE A 147 8.49 -24.41 -1.97
C PHE A 147 7.52 -24.85 -0.87
N ALA A 148 7.21 -26.14 -0.77
CA ALA A 148 6.30 -26.70 0.23
C ALA A 148 6.75 -26.39 1.67
N PHE A 149 8.06 -26.38 1.92
CA PHE A 149 8.64 -26.06 3.23
C PHE A 149 9.09 -24.60 3.41
N SER A 150 8.93 -23.76 2.39
CA SER A 150 9.39 -22.35 2.41
C SER A 150 8.80 -21.54 3.57
N PHE A 151 7.57 -21.84 3.95
CA PHE A 151 6.90 -21.21 5.07
C PHE A 151 7.60 -21.46 6.42
N TRP A 152 8.10 -22.67 6.64
CA TRP A 152 8.86 -23.01 7.86
C TRP A 152 10.18 -22.26 7.91
N ILE A 153 10.81 -22.02 6.76
CA ILE A 153 12.01 -21.18 6.65
C ILE A 153 11.68 -19.75 7.08
N ILE A 154 10.58 -19.17 6.57
CA ILE A 154 10.10 -17.83 6.97
C ILE A 154 9.86 -17.77 8.48
N LEU A 155 9.22 -18.79 9.05
CA LEU A 155 8.93 -18.89 10.47
C LEU A 155 10.21 -18.89 11.32
N ILE A 156 11.17 -19.76 10.99
CA ILE A 156 12.44 -19.90 11.71
C ILE A 156 13.25 -18.60 11.62
N LEU A 157 13.37 -18.01 10.44
CA LEU A 157 14.10 -16.76 10.25
C LEU A 157 13.41 -15.57 10.93
N GLY A 158 12.08 -15.57 11.00
CA GLY A 158 11.31 -14.60 11.77
C GLY A 158 11.73 -14.59 13.25
N PHE A 159 11.80 -15.77 13.87
CA PHE A 159 12.31 -15.89 15.25
C PHE A 159 13.79 -15.53 15.37
N LEU A 160 14.62 -15.91 14.40
CA LEU A 160 16.07 -15.60 14.42
C LEU A 160 16.33 -14.08 14.37
N LEU A 161 15.60 -13.34 13.53
CA LEU A 161 15.86 -11.91 13.29
C LEU A 161 15.10 -10.97 14.23
N PHE A 162 13.89 -11.34 14.65
CA PHE A 162 13.04 -10.52 15.54
C PHE A 162 13.00 -11.03 16.99
N GLY A 163 13.52 -12.23 17.26
CA GLY A 163 13.58 -12.80 18.61
C GLY A 163 12.21 -12.90 19.27
N ARG A 164 12.12 -12.49 20.54
CA ARG A 164 10.86 -12.51 21.30
C ARG A 164 9.76 -11.65 20.70
N LYS A 165 10.08 -10.63 19.89
CA LYS A 165 9.08 -9.75 19.26
C LYS A 165 8.21 -10.51 18.25
N TYR A 166 8.81 -11.49 17.57
CA TYR A 166 8.10 -12.35 16.64
C TYR A 166 7.08 -13.27 17.34
N ILE A 167 7.20 -13.48 18.65
CA ILE A 167 6.26 -14.33 19.41
C ILE A 167 4.83 -13.81 19.20
N VAL A 168 4.60 -12.49 19.23
CA VAL A 168 3.24 -11.96 19.07
C VAL A 168 2.66 -12.33 17.70
N VAL A 169 3.41 -12.10 16.62
CA VAL A 169 3.02 -12.49 15.26
C VAL A 169 2.79 -14.00 15.16
N TRP A 170 3.70 -14.78 15.73
CA TRP A 170 3.60 -16.24 15.76
C TRP A 170 2.36 -16.72 16.50
N ARG A 171 2.05 -16.13 17.65
CA ARG A 171 0.89 -16.48 18.47
C ARG A 171 -0.40 -16.29 17.70
N PHE A 172 -0.61 -15.13 17.06
CA PHE A 172 -1.82 -14.86 16.29
C PHE A 172 -2.04 -15.84 15.13
N MET A 173 -0.95 -16.33 14.52
CA MET A 173 -1.01 -17.27 13.40
C MET A 173 -0.89 -18.74 13.81
N SER A 174 -0.66 -19.01 15.10
CA SER A 174 -0.35 -20.33 15.64
C SER A 174 -1.35 -21.45 15.34
N PRO A 175 -2.70 -21.26 15.28
CA PRO A 175 -3.60 -22.33 14.87
C PRO A 175 -3.32 -22.83 13.44
N ALA A 176 -3.07 -21.93 12.48
CA ALA A 176 -2.75 -22.33 11.11
C ALA A 176 -1.42 -23.10 11.06
N TYR A 177 -0.43 -22.66 11.85
CA TYR A 177 0.88 -23.31 11.93
C TYR A 177 0.77 -24.70 12.53
N LEU A 178 -0.04 -24.86 13.57
CA LEU A 178 -0.32 -26.15 14.18
C LEU A 178 -0.96 -27.10 13.16
N THR A 179 -1.98 -26.66 12.43
CA THR A 179 -2.61 -27.48 11.40
C THR A 179 -1.61 -27.90 10.33
N LEU A 180 -0.80 -26.97 9.81
CA LEU A 180 0.24 -27.28 8.82
C LEU A 180 1.29 -28.25 9.36
N PHE A 181 1.67 -28.14 10.64
CA PHE A 181 2.59 -29.07 11.29
C PHE A 181 1.99 -30.47 11.40
N LEU A 182 0.74 -30.57 11.83
CA LEU A 182 0.03 -31.84 11.94
C LEU A 182 -0.22 -32.48 10.57
N TYR A 183 -0.37 -31.68 9.50
CA TYR A 183 -0.42 -32.18 8.13
C TYR A 183 0.90 -32.83 7.69
N ILE A 184 2.05 -32.27 8.08
CA ILE A 184 3.36 -32.92 7.86
C ILE A 184 3.41 -34.26 8.61
N ILE A 185 3.00 -34.28 9.88
CA ILE A 185 2.94 -35.53 10.67
C ILE A 185 2.01 -36.55 10.01
N GLY A 186 0.85 -36.10 9.51
CA GLY A 186 -0.08 -36.94 8.77
C GLY A 186 0.57 -37.58 7.54
N TRP A 187 1.28 -36.79 6.74
CA TRP A 187 2.05 -37.29 5.59
C TRP A 187 3.13 -38.30 6.00
N LEU A 188 3.92 -37.99 7.02
CA LEU A 188 4.97 -38.89 7.51
C LEU A 188 4.38 -40.22 8.02
N ALA A 189 3.22 -40.17 8.69
CA ALA A 189 2.52 -41.37 9.14
C ALA A 189 2.04 -42.23 7.96
N VAL A 190 1.46 -41.62 6.93
CA VAL A 190 1.02 -42.35 5.71
C VAL A 190 2.21 -43.00 5.00
N ILE A 191 3.32 -42.28 4.82
CA ILE A 191 4.54 -42.84 4.22
C ILE A 191 5.06 -44.01 5.03
N PHE A 192 5.15 -43.85 6.35
CA PHE A 192 5.64 -44.90 7.24
C PHE A 192 4.78 -46.16 7.14
N ILE A 193 3.45 -46.02 7.10
CA ILE A 193 2.53 -47.15 6.96
C ILE A 193 2.73 -47.84 5.62
N ASN A 194 2.74 -47.08 4.51
CA ASN A 194 2.89 -47.63 3.16
C ASN A 194 4.24 -48.34 2.96
N GLN A 195 5.31 -47.85 3.61
CA GLN A 195 6.65 -48.41 3.46
C GLN A 195 6.90 -49.64 4.36
N TYR A 196 6.36 -49.65 5.59
CA TYR A 196 6.74 -50.62 6.61
C TYR A 196 5.63 -51.60 7.01
N THR A 197 4.41 -51.45 6.49
CA THR A 197 3.32 -52.40 6.73
C THR A 197 2.96 -53.16 5.46
N LEU A 198 2.41 -54.38 5.60
CA LEU A 198 1.91 -55.20 4.48
C LEU A 198 0.61 -54.64 3.86
N ILE A 199 0.17 -53.46 4.28
CA ILE A 199 -1.08 -52.85 3.85
C ILE A 199 -0.74 -51.81 2.80
N ASP A 200 -0.84 -52.18 1.51
CA ASP A 200 -0.85 -51.20 0.43
C ASP A 200 -2.23 -50.53 0.42
N LEU A 201 -2.27 -49.31 0.98
CA LEU A 201 -3.51 -48.57 1.26
C LEU A 201 -3.93 -47.65 0.12
N ASN A 202 -3.24 -47.71 -1.02
CA ASN A 202 -3.75 -47.15 -2.27
C ASN A 202 -4.89 -48.07 -2.75
N ILE A 203 -6.13 -47.73 -2.39
CA ILE A 203 -7.29 -48.49 -2.84
C ILE A 203 -7.52 -48.19 -4.32
N HIS A 204 -7.04 -49.08 -5.20
CA HIS A 204 -7.47 -49.09 -6.60
C HIS A 204 -8.92 -49.58 -6.66
N THR A 205 -9.88 -48.65 -6.75
CA THR A 205 -11.28 -49.04 -6.91
C THR A 205 -11.55 -49.51 -8.33
N PRO A 206 -12.32 -50.60 -8.55
CA PRO A 206 -12.60 -51.13 -9.89
C PRO A 206 -13.59 -50.29 -10.73
N LEU A 207 -14.06 -49.14 -10.23
CA LEU A 207 -14.91 -48.18 -10.96
C LEU A 207 -14.17 -46.86 -11.24
N GLY A 208 -13.34 -46.82 -12.30
CA GLY A 208 -12.81 -45.56 -12.86
C GLY A 208 -11.71 -44.85 -12.04
N PRO A 209 -11.29 -43.63 -12.45
CA PRO A 209 -10.01 -43.01 -12.07
C PRO A 209 -10.00 -42.39 -10.66
N LEU A 210 -10.85 -42.87 -9.74
CA LEU A 210 -10.94 -42.35 -8.38
C LEU A 210 -10.00 -43.12 -7.46
N GLU A 211 -8.69 -42.88 -7.58
CA GLU A 211 -7.72 -43.39 -6.60
C GLU A 211 -7.91 -42.66 -5.27
N ILE A 212 -8.48 -43.33 -4.27
CA ILE A 212 -8.64 -42.75 -2.92
C ILE A 212 -7.31 -42.89 -2.17
N ASN A 213 -6.48 -41.85 -2.25
CA ASN A 213 -5.24 -41.77 -1.47
C ASN A 213 -5.57 -41.58 0.03
N LEU A 214 -4.99 -42.42 0.90
CA LEU A 214 -5.21 -42.42 2.35
C LEU A 214 -4.92 -41.06 3.00
N ILE A 215 -4.14 -40.20 2.35
CA ILE A 215 -3.85 -38.87 2.88
C ILE A 215 -5.11 -38.03 3.12
N TYR A 216 -6.11 -38.06 2.23
CA TYR A 216 -7.32 -37.23 2.40
C TYR A 216 -8.08 -37.53 3.69
N PRO A 217 -8.46 -38.80 3.99
CA PRO A 217 -9.14 -39.10 5.25
C PRO A 217 -8.25 -38.79 6.47
N VAL A 218 -6.93 -38.95 6.39
CA VAL A 218 -6.01 -38.55 7.48
C VAL A 218 -6.04 -37.03 7.71
N LEU A 219 -5.94 -36.22 6.67
CA LEU A 219 -5.97 -34.75 6.78
C LEU A 219 -7.34 -34.25 7.25
N ILE A 220 -8.43 -34.86 6.78
CA ILE A 220 -9.78 -34.60 7.30
C ILE A 220 -9.82 -34.93 8.80
N GLY A 221 -9.31 -36.09 9.21
CA GLY A 221 -9.19 -36.49 10.61
C GLY A 221 -8.40 -35.49 11.45
N VAL A 222 -7.26 -35.01 10.95
CA VAL A 222 -6.45 -33.96 11.59
C VAL A 222 -7.25 -32.65 11.75
N ASN A 223 -7.96 -32.20 10.71
CA ASN A 223 -8.77 -30.99 10.78
C ASN A 223 -9.85 -31.08 11.88
N TRP A 224 -10.55 -32.22 11.97
CA TRP A 224 -11.53 -32.48 13.04
C TRP A 224 -10.88 -32.59 14.41
N LEU A 225 -9.74 -33.28 14.51
CA LEU A 225 -8.96 -33.38 15.74
C LEU A 225 -8.60 -31.98 16.26
N VAL A 226 -7.99 -31.14 15.41
CA VAL A 226 -7.64 -29.75 15.72
C VAL A 226 -8.86 -28.98 16.19
N TYR A 227 -10.01 -29.10 15.51
CA TYR A 227 -11.25 -28.45 15.94
C TYR A 227 -11.64 -28.81 17.37
N PHE A 228 -11.66 -30.11 17.72
CA PHE A 228 -12.04 -30.56 19.07
C PHE A 228 -11.06 -30.13 20.17
N ILE A 229 -9.76 -30.19 19.89
CA ILE A 229 -8.70 -29.88 20.88
C ILE A 229 -8.25 -28.42 20.87
N SER A 230 -8.78 -27.60 19.96
CA SER A 230 -8.35 -26.21 19.74
C SER A 230 -8.39 -25.36 21.00
N GLY A 231 -9.39 -25.53 21.87
CA GLY A 231 -9.58 -24.70 23.07
C GLY A 231 -8.37 -24.66 24.00
N PRO A 232 -7.98 -25.79 24.65
CA PRO A 232 -6.79 -25.83 25.52
C PRO A 232 -5.47 -25.51 24.80
N ILE A 233 -5.34 -25.92 23.54
CA ILE A 233 -4.11 -25.67 22.79
C ILE A 233 -3.92 -24.19 22.51
N LEU A 234 -4.99 -23.49 22.11
CA LEU A 234 -4.94 -22.06 21.84
C LEU A 234 -4.67 -21.25 23.11
N ASP A 235 -5.18 -21.63 24.28
CA ASP A 235 -4.79 -20.98 25.55
C ASP A 235 -3.26 -20.97 25.71
N LYS A 236 -2.61 -22.12 25.44
CA LYS A 236 -1.16 -22.27 25.59
C LYS A 236 -0.38 -21.56 24.49
N LEU A 237 -0.79 -21.72 23.23
CA LEU A 237 -0.12 -21.09 22.09
C LEU A 237 -0.23 -19.57 22.16
N LEU A 238 -1.42 -19.03 22.41
CA LEU A 238 -1.68 -17.59 22.54
C LEU A 238 -1.26 -17.02 23.92
N GLY A 239 -0.74 -17.84 24.83
CA GLY A 239 -0.34 -17.38 26.17
C GLY A 239 -1.48 -16.75 26.97
N ILE A 240 -2.71 -17.20 26.75
CA ILE A 240 -3.92 -16.69 27.41
C ILE A 240 -4.03 -17.32 28.80
N LYS A 241 -4.25 -16.48 29.81
CA LYS A 241 -4.46 -16.91 31.19
C LYS A 241 -5.91 -16.71 31.59
N ARG A 242 -6.41 -17.52 32.51
CA ARG A 242 -7.77 -17.35 33.05
C ARG A 242 -7.92 -16.02 33.78
N VAL A 243 -9.08 -15.41 33.62
CA VAL A 243 -9.43 -14.14 34.25
C VAL A 243 -10.12 -14.43 35.58
N ASN A 244 -9.67 -13.74 36.63
CA ASN A 244 -10.28 -13.72 37.96
C ASN A 244 -10.85 -12.32 38.29
N ASP A 245 -10.93 -11.45 37.28
CA ASP A 245 -11.41 -10.08 37.41
C ASP A 245 -12.94 -10.10 37.26
N ASP A 246 -13.64 -9.83 38.36
CA ASP A 246 -15.11 -9.95 38.43
C ASP A 246 -15.79 -9.01 37.44
N GLU A 247 -15.23 -7.82 37.18
CA GLU A 247 -15.84 -6.83 36.28
C GLU A 247 -15.78 -7.29 34.81
N ILE A 248 -14.66 -7.88 34.41
CA ILE A 248 -14.54 -8.47 33.06
C ILE A 248 -15.45 -9.70 32.93
N LEU A 249 -15.55 -10.52 33.97
CA LEU A 249 -16.39 -11.71 33.96
C LEU A 249 -17.88 -11.34 33.86
N GLU A 250 -18.33 -10.36 34.65
CA GLU A 250 -19.69 -9.82 34.62
C GLU A 250 -20.02 -9.22 33.24
N LEU A 251 -19.12 -8.43 32.67
CA LEU A 251 -19.29 -7.85 31.33
C LEU A 251 -19.48 -8.93 30.25
N VAL A 252 -18.65 -9.97 30.27
CA VAL A 252 -18.78 -11.07 29.31
C VAL A 252 -20.07 -11.87 29.54
N GLU A 253 -20.48 -12.06 30.79
CA GLU A 253 -21.72 -12.75 31.15
C GLU A 253 -22.95 -12.00 30.67
N ASP A 254 -23.01 -10.68 30.86
CA ASP A 254 -24.07 -9.81 30.36
C ASP A 254 -24.21 -9.91 28.84
N VAL A 255 -23.10 -9.69 28.12
CA VAL A 255 -23.09 -9.76 26.65
C VAL A 255 -23.46 -11.17 26.17
N LYS A 256 -23.02 -12.22 26.86
CA LYS A 256 -23.37 -13.61 26.55
C LYS A 256 -24.89 -13.83 26.66
N ASN A 257 -25.52 -13.27 27.68
CA ASN A 257 -26.95 -13.34 27.90
C ASN A 257 -27.72 -12.60 26.80
N ASP A 258 -27.27 -11.40 26.42
CA ASP A 258 -27.88 -10.62 25.33
C ASP A 258 -27.76 -11.30 23.96
N ILE A 259 -26.62 -11.94 23.66
CA ILE A 259 -26.41 -12.73 22.44
C ILE A 259 -27.22 -14.06 22.50
N GLY A 260 -27.64 -14.48 23.69
CA GLY A 260 -28.44 -15.69 23.92
C GLY A 260 -27.63 -16.99 23.80
N ILE A 261 -26.40 -17.02 24.33
CA ILE A 261 -25.58 -18.24 24.36
C ILE A 261 -25.86 -19.02 25.65
N SER A 262 -26.25 -20.28 25.50
CA SER A 262 -26.41 -21.20 26.64
C SER A 262 -25.08 -21.82 27.08
N GLY A 263 -24.97 -22.10 28.39
CA GLY A 263 -23.80 -22.74 28.99
C GLY A 263 -22.65 -21.78 29.32
N ASN A 264 -21.58 -22.35 29.87
CA ASN A 264 -20.44 -21.58 30.35
C ASN A 264 -19.51 -21.21 29.19
N VAL A 265 -19.09 -19.94 29.15
CA VAL A 265 -18.02 -19.44 28.28
C VAL A 265 -16.81 -19.17 29.15
N LYS A 266 -15.69 -19.83 28.86
CA LYS A 266 -14.48 -19.63 29.66
C LYS A 266 -13.74 -18.39 29.19
N VAL A 267 -13.59 -17.41 30.08
CA VAL A 267 -12.92 -16.14 29.79
C VAL A 267 -11.42 -16.24 30.07
N GLY A 268 -10.62 -15.66 29.18
CA GLY A 268 -9.17 -15.56 29.31
C GLY A 268 -8.67 -14.17 28.94
N PHE A 269 -7.45 -13.85 29.34
CA PHE A 269 -6.79 -12.58 29.05
C PHE A 269 -5.35 -12.79 28.58
N GLY A 270 -4.95 -12.02 27.58
CA GLY A 270 -3.60 -11.94 27.06
C GLY A 270 -3.09 -10.51 26.98
N ILE A 271 -1.82 -10.30 27.32
CA ILE A 271 -1.17 -8.98 27.32
C ILE A 271 -0.57 -8.70 25.94
N TYR A 272 -1.11 -7.72 25.21
CA TYR A 272 -0.74 -7.36 23.85
C TYR A 272 -0.96 -5.87 23.55
N PRO A 273 -0.25 -5.26 22.58
CA PRO A 273 -0.34 -3.82 22.28
C PRO A 273 -1.67 -3.35 21.65
N ILE A 274 -2.66 -4.24 21.48
CA ILE A 274 -3.91 -3.98 20.74
C ILE A 274 -5.08 -4.35 21.63
N LEU A 275 -6.14 -3.53 21.62
CA LEU A 275 -7.44 -3.92 22.16
C LEU A 275 -8.20 -4.77 21.14
N ASN A 276 -8.41 -6.04 21.46
CA ASN A 276 -9.20 -6.98 20.68
C ASN A 276 -9.78 -8.09 21.57
N ALA A 277 -10.63 -8.94 21.02
CA ALA A 277 -10.98 -10.22 21.61
C ALA A 277 -11.01 -11.30 20.53
N MET A 278 -11.04 -12.55 20.96
CA MET A 278 -11.14 -13.70 20.07
C MET A 278 -12.02 -14.77 20.71
N ALA A 279 -13.08 -15.17 20.02
CA ALA A 279 -13.83 -16.38 20.36
C ALA A 279 -13.21 -17.60 19.69
N TYR A 280 -13.03 -18.68 20.45
CA TYR A 280 -12.41 -19.91 19.95
C TYR A 280 -12.85 -21.15 20.72
N GLY A 281 -12.41 -22.30 20.23
CA GLY A 281 -12.78 -23.61 20.75
C GLY A 281 -13.88 -24.27 19.91
N SER A 282 -14.14 -25.54 20.25
CA SER A 282 -15.22 -26.31 19.65
C SER A 282 -16.57 -25.92 20.24
N PHE A 283 -17.66 -26.37 19.61
CA PHE A 283 -19.01 -26.09 20.12
C PHE A 283 -19.28 -26.63 21.54
N PHE A 284 -18.47 -27.59 22.02
CA PHE A 284 -18.53 -28.14 23.38
C PHE A 284 -17.63 -27.38 24.38
N ASP A 285 -16.65 -26.61 23.90
CA ASP A 285 -15.68 -25.89 24.73
C ASP A 285 -15.59 -24.43 24.29
N LYS A 286 -16.59 -23.64 24.67
CA LYS A 286 -16.72 -22.22 24.30
C LYS A 286 -15.75 -21.36 25.11
N ARG A 287 -14.90 -20.61 24.43
CA ARG A 287 -13.90 -19.74 25.06
C ARG A 287 -13.88 -18.37 24.41
N ILE A 288 -13.50 -17.38 25.19
CA ILE A 288 -13.18 -16.05 24.71
C ILE A 288 -11.90 -15.54 25.37
N ALA A 289 -10.99 -15.00 24.57
CA ALA A 289 -9.77 -14.34 25.04
C ALA A 289 -9.89 -12.84 24.78
N ILE A 290 -9.73 -12.05 25.83
CA ILE A 290 -9.57 -10.60 25.74
C ILE A 290 -8.09 -10.29 25.62
N ILE A 291 -7.77 -9.39 24.70
CA ILE A 291 -6.41 -9.05 24.30
C ILE A 291 -6.27 -7.54 24.46
N ALA A 292 -5.40 -7.09 25.36
CA ALA A 292 -5.18 -5.66 25.64
C ALA A 292 -3.82 -5.41 26.31
N GLU A 293 -3.36 -4.16 26.35
CA GLU A 293 -2.07 -3.80 26.98
C GLU A 293 -2.12 -3.99 28.50
N SER A 294 -3.26 -3.65 29.10
CA SER A 294 -3.55 -3.82 30.52
C SER A 294 -5.03 -4.13 30.71
N LYS A 295 -5.37 -4.75 31.83
CA LYS A 295 -6.77 -4.94 32.25
C LYS A 295 -7.40 -3.63 32.72
N ASP A 296 -6.59 -2.75 33.32
CA ASP A 296 -7.07 -1.55 34.02
C ASP A 296 -7.43 -0.37 33.08
N GLN A 297 -7.07 -0.47 31.80
CA GLN A 297 -7.18 0.63 30.83
C GLN A 297 -8.00 0.25 29.59
N ILE A 298 -9.02 -0.60 29.77
CA ILE A 298 -9.88 -1.04 28.67
C ILE A 298 -11.15 -0.18 28.61
N PRO A 299 -11.42 0.52 27.50
CA PRO A 299 -12.72 1.15 27.28
C PRO A 299 -13.84 0.10 27.28
N LYS A 300 -14.68 0.12 28.31
CA LYS A 300 -15.68 -0.92 28.57
C LYS A 300 -16.74 -1.03 27.48
N ASP A 301 -17.10 0.10 26.88
CA ASP A 301 -18.04 0.16 25.76
C ASP A 301 -17.49 -0.52 24.51
N GLU A 302 -16.25 -0.22 24.12
CA GLU A 302 -15.59 -0.90 22.98
C GLU A 302 -15.39 -2.38 23.25
N LEU A 303 -15.00 -2.75 24.48
CA LEU A 303 -14.87 -4.15 24.88
C LEU A 303 -16.20 -4.89 24.76
N ARG A 304 -17.32 -4.31 25.21
CA ARG A 304 -18.67 -4.90 25.01
C ARG A 304 -18.97 -5.13 23.54
N GLY A 305 -18.68 -4.16 22.67
CA GLY A 305 -18.87 -4.29 21.23
C GLY A 305 -18.07 -5.43 20.61
N ILE A 306 -16.77 -5.52 20.96
CA ILE A 306 -15.87 -6.57 20.45
C ILE A 306 -16.32 -7.94 20.99
N VAL A 307 -16.58 -8.06 22.29
CA VAL A 307 -17.06 -9.30 22.92
C VAL A 307 -18.39 -9.75 22.29
N ALA A 308 -19.32 -8.83 22.02
CA ALA A 308 -20.59 -9.14 21.37
C ALA A 308 -20.38 -9.73 19.96
N HIS A 309 -19.46 -9.17 19.18
CA HIS A 309 -19.10 -9.68 17.86
C HIS A 309 -18.48 -11.09 17.93
N GLU A 310 -17.51 -11.30 18.83
CA GLU A 310 -16.85 -12.60 19.00
C GLU A 310 -17.82 -13.67 19.53
N LEU A 311 -18.68 -13.32 20.49
CA LEU A 311 -19.72 -14.23 20.97
C LEU A 311 -20.76 -14.51 19.89
N ALA A 312 -21.07 -13.56 19.00
CA ALA A 312 -21.93 -13.83 17.85
C ALA A 312 -21.36 -14.89 16.90
N HIS A 313 -20.04 -14.98 16.73
CA HIS A 313 -19.41 -16.11 16.03
C HIS A 313 -19.65 -17.44 16.73
N THR A 314 -19.51 -17.46 18.06
CA THR A 314 -19.78 -18.65 18.89
C THR A 314 -21.24 -19.09 18.76
N LYS A 315 -22.20 -18.15 18.84
CA LYS A 315 -23.63 -18.41 18.65
C LYS A 315 -23.92 -18.96 17.26
N GLY A 316 -23.27 -18.41 16.23
CA GLY A 316 -23.39 -18.84 14.84
C GLY A 316 -22.68 -20.15 14.52
N LYS A 317 -21.89 -20.71 15.45
CA LYS A 317 -21.04 -21.90 15.26
C LYS A 317 -20.11 -21.75 14.04
N HIS A 318 -19.56 -20.56 13.82
CA HIS A 318 -18.80 -20.27 12.61
C HIS A 318 -17.52 -21.11 12.48
N THR A 319 -16.85 -21.42 13.59
CA THR A 319 -15.69 -22.33 13.60
C THR A 319 -16.06 -23.72 13.08
N LEU A 320 -17.19 -24.27 13.51
CA LEU A 320 -17.71 -25.56 13.01
C LEU A 320 -18.03 -25.50 11.51
N ILE A 321 -18.68 -24.42 11.06
CA ILE A 321 -18.99 -24.21 9.63
C ILE A 321 -17.70 -24.19 8.81
N LEU A 322 -16.66 -23.49 9.27
CA LEU A 322 -15.36 -23.45 8.62
C LEU A 322 -14.67 -24.81 8.60
N THR A 323 -14.77 -25.60 9.67
CA THR A 323 -14.29 -27.00 9.68
C THR A 323 -14.99 -27.83 8.61
N PHE A 324 -16.32 -27.72 8.47
CA PHE A 324 -17.06 -28.39 7.40
C PHE A 324 -16.67 -27.92 6.00
N ILE A 325 -16.45 -26.61 5.80
CA ILE A 325 -15.99 -26.07 4.52
C ILE A 325 -14.61 -26.64 4.16
N ALA A 326 -13.68 -26.69 5.12
CA ALA A 326 -12.36 -27.28 4.91
C ALA A 326 -12.44 -28.79 4.64
N THR A 327 -13.32 -29.54 5.31
CA THR A 327 -13.59 -30.95 4.97
C THR A 327 -14.16 -31.08 3.56
N MET A 328 -15.11 -30.23 3.18
CA MET A 328 -15.72 -30.26 1.85
C MET A 328 -14.69 -29.93 0.77
N ASP A 329 -13.78 -28.97 1.01
CA ASP A 329 -12.67 -28.65 0.11
C ASP A 329 -11.76 -29.88 -0.11
N LEU A 330 -11.36 -30.57 0.97
CA LEU A 330 -10.57 -31.80 0.88
C LEU A 330 -11.31 -32.92 0.15
N VAL A 331 -12.62 -33.09 0.37
CA VAL A 331 -13.43 -34.11 -0.32
C VAL A 331 -13.57 -33.79 -1.81
N ILE A 332 -13.80 -32.52 -2.16
CA ILE A 332 -13.88 -32.11 -3.57
C ILE A 332 -12.53 -32.35 -4.27
N ARG A 333 -11.43 -31.99 -3.62
CA ARG A 333 -10.07 -32.26 -4.13
C ARG A 333 -9.82 -33.74 -4.36
N MET A 334 -10.20 -34.57 -3.38
CA MET A 334 -10.13 -36.02 -3.49
C MET A 334 -10.92 -36.55 -4.69
N ILE A 335 -12.14 -36.05 -4.93
CA ILE A 335 -12.98 -36.47 -6.06
C ILE A 335 -12.39 -36.01 -7.41
N LEU A 336 -11.79 -34.82 -7.45
CA LEU A 336 -11.21 -34.23 -8.65
C LEU A 336 -9.76 -34.68 -8.92
N GLY A 337 -9.15 -35.47 -8.03
CA GLY A 337 -7.73 -35.83 -8.10
C GLY A 337 -6.77 -34.63 -7.92
N PHE A 338 -7.23 -33.53 -7.31
CA PHE A 338 -6.41 -32.34 -7.09
C PHE A 338 -5.60 -32.46 -5.81
N PRO A 339 -4.33 -32.03 -5.76
CA PRO A 339 -3.50 -32.15 -4.55
C PRO A 339 -4.19 -31.57 -3.31
N ALA A 340 -4.05 -32.23 -2.16
CA ALA A 340 -4.66 -31.79 -0.91
C ALA A 340 -3.95 -30.55 -0.35
N THR A 341 -2.62 -30.57 -0.39
CA THR A 341 -1.73 -29.57 0.20
C THR A 341 -0.49 -29.36 -0.68
N TYR A 342 0.38 -28.42 -0.28
CA TYR A 342 1.69 -28.29 -0.93
C TYR A 342 2.64 -29.47 -0.63
N TYR A 343 2.42 -30.20 0.47
CA TYR A 343 3.28 -31.33 0.86
C TYR A 343 3.10 -32.56 -0.03
N ASP A 344 1.98 -32.64 -0.74
CA ASP A 344 1.72 -33.65 -1.77
C ASP A 344 2.82 -33.66 -2.84
N TYR A 345 3.43 -32.50 -3.13
CA TYR A 345 4.51 -32.39 -4.08
C TYR A 345 5.88 -32.85 -3.56
N THR A 346 6.00 -33.12 -2.25
CA THR A 346 7.19 -33.70 -1.63
C THR A 346 7.01 -35.18 -1.34
N PHE A 347 5.83 -35.56 -0.86
CA PHE A 347 5.56 -36.88 -0.32
C PHE A 347 4.68 -37.77 -1.20
N GLY A 348 4.03 -37.19 -2.22
CA GLY A 348 3.23 -37.88 -3.22
C GLY A 348 3.71 -37.55 -4.64
N ASP A 349 2.87 -37.86 -5.63
CA ASP A 349 3.15 -37.64 -7.05
C ASP A 349 1.97 -36.96 -7.76
N PRO A 350 1.80 -35.64 -7.57
CA PRO A 350 0.67 -34.91 -8.13
C PRO A 350 0.82 -34.64 -9.63
N GLU A 351 -0.23 -34.93 -10.41
CA GLU A 351 -0.25 -34.72 -11.86
C GLU A 351 -0.20 -33.23 -12.27
N ILE A 352 -0.75 -32.34 -11.43
CA ILE A 352 -0.83 -30.90 -11.72
C ILE A 352 0.47 -30.23 -11.30
N PRO A 353 1.16 -29.46 -12.16
CA PRO A 353 2.35 -28.72 -11.75
C PRO A 353 2.08 -27.69 -10.63
N MET A 354 3.04 -27.52 -9.72
CA MET A 354 2.94 -26.67 -8.51
C MET A 354 2.41 -25.26 -8.81
N ILE A 355 2.84 -24.65 -9.92
CA ILE A 355 2.42 -23.29 -10.27
C ILE A 355 0.93 -23.18 -10.57
N TYR A 356 0.34 -24.17 -11.25
CA TYR A 356 -1.09 -24.20 -11.51
C TYR A 356 -1.87 -24.46 -10.21
N PHE A 357 -1.33 -25.29 -9.32
CA PHE A 357 -1.91 -25.50 -8.00
C PHE A 357 -1.91 -24.23 -7.15
N ILE A 358 -0.85 -23.42 -7.20
CA ILE A 358 -0.81 -22.09 -6.54
C ILE A 358 -1.94 -21.20 -7.09
N LEU A 359 -2.12 -21.15 -8.41
CA LEU A 359 -3.17 -20.33 -9.05
C LEU A 359 -4.59 -20.82 -8.73
N ILE A 360 -4.81 -22.14 -8.71
CA ILE A 360 -6.08 -22.75 -8.32
C ILE A 360 -6.39 -22.42 -6.86
N ASN A 361 -5.43 -22.57 -5.95
CA ASN A 361 -5.61 -22.21 -4.54
C ASN A 361 -5.90 -20.72 -4.36
N LEU A 362 -5.24 -19.85 -5.13
CA LEU A 362 -5.55 -18.40 -5.11
C LEU A 362 -7.02 -18.13 -5.47
N LEU A 363 -7.56 -18.82 -6.49
CA LEU A 363 -8.96 -18.70 -6.87
C LEU A 363 -9.91 -19.27 -5.80
N ILE A 364 -9.60 -20.44 -5.24
CA ILE A 364 -10.38 -21.07 -4.16
C ILE A 364 -10.42 -20.16 -2.93
N PHE A 365 -9.28 -19.56 -2.54
CA PHE A 365 -9.23 -18.60 -1.44
C PHE A 365 -10.12 -17.39 -1.67
N MET A 366 -10.19 -16.84 -2.89
CA MET A 366 -11.11 -15.74 -3.19
C MET A 366 -12.58 -16.15 -2.95
N VAL A 367 -12.96 -17.39 -3.28
CA VAL A 367 -14.32 -17.91 -3.04
C VAL A 367 -14.57 -18.14 -1.56
N ILE A 368 -13.64 -18.80 -0.86
CA ILE A 368 -13.74 -19.05 0.59
C ILE A 368 -13.83 -17.73 1.36
N PHE A 369 -13.06 -16.70 0.98
CA PHE A 369 -13.13 -15.39 1.61
C PHE A 369 -14.50 -14.72 1.46
N VAL A 370 -15.23 -14.95 0.37
CA VAL A 370 -16.63 -14.46 0.28
C VAL A 370 -17.51 -15.12 1.34
N ILE A 371 -17.32 -16.42 1.62
CA ILE A 371 -18.04 -17.13 2.67
C ILE A 371 -17.62 -16.63 4.05
N VAL A 372 -16.32 -16.46 4.31
CA VAL A 372 -15.80 -15.90 5.57
C VAL A 372 -16.40 -14.50 5.81
N ARG A 373 -16.37 -13.62 4.80
CA ARG A 373 -17.00 -12.29 4.89
C ARG A 373 -18.50 -12.34 5.15
N TYR A 374 -19.20 -13.35 4.64
CA TYR A 374 -20.61 -13.55 4.95
C TYR A 374 -20.83 -13.93 6.42
N LEU A 375 -19.95 -14.77 6.98
CA LEU A 375 -19.96 -15.11 8.41
C LEU A 375 -19.62 -13.89 9.28
N GLU A 376 -18.65 -13.07 8.88
CA GLU A 376 -18.34 -11.76 9.51
C GLU A 376 -19.57 -10.86 9.56
N ALA A 377 -20.20 -10.62 8.41
CA ALA A 377 -21.39 -9.79 8.31
C ALA A 377 -22.58 -10.34 9.13
N ARG A 378 -22.66 -11.67 9.31
CA ARG A 378 -23.67 -12.30 10.18
C ARG A 378 -23.37 -12.06 11.66
N ALA A 379 -22.10 -12.08 12.05
CA ALA A 379 -21.70 -11.76 13.41
C ALA A 379 -21.94 -10.29 13.74
N ASP A 380 -21.58 -9.37 12.84
CA ASP A 380 -21.90 -7.95 12.93
C ASP A 380 -23.41 -7.71 13.10
N LEU A 381 -24.24 -8.40 12.29
CA LEU A 381 -25.70 -8.31 12.40
C LEU A 381 -26.24 -8.85 13.73
N ASN A 382 -25.66 -9.93 14.27
CA ASN A 382 -26.10 -10.51 15.53
C ASN A 382 -25.70 -9.63 16.72
N ALA A 383 -24.47 -9.10 16.73
CA ALA A 383 -24.03 -8.13 17.74
C ALA A 383 -24.90 -6.86 17.72
N LYS A 384 -25.21 -6.36 16.52
CA LYS A 384 -26.16 -5.26 16.31
C LYS A 384 -27.53 -5.56 16.91
N LYS A 385 -28.11 -6.74 16.62
CA LYS A 385 -29.43 -7.14 17.14
C LYS A 385 -29.46 -7.28 18.66
N ALA A 386 -28.31 -7.58 19.28
CA ALA A 386 -28.15 -7.61 20.71
C ALA A 386 -27.93 -6.22 21.34
N GLY A 387 -27.93 -5.14 20.54
CA GLY A 387 -27.85 -3.76 21.03
C GLY A 387 -26.48 -3.11 20.89
N TYR A 388 -25.43 -3.85 20.51
CA TYR A 388 -24.02 -3.40 20.57
C TYR A 388 -23.52 -2.68 19.30
N SER A 389 -24.40 -1.95 18.63
CA SER A 389 -24.10 -1.36 17.32
C SER A 389 -23.12 -0.17 17.39
N LYS A 390 -23.30 0.70 18.39
CA LYS A 390 -22.49 1.91 18.56
C LYS A 390 -21.10 1.55 19.08
N GLU A 391 -21.07 0.65 20.04
CA GLU A 391 -19.91 0.06 20.69
C GLU A 391 -18.98 -0.61 19.67
N LEU A 392 -19.55 -1.46 18.81
CA LEU A 392 -18.78 -2.15 17.78
C LEU A 392 -18.26 -1.18 16.71
N ALA A 393 -19.03 -0.16 16.33
CA ALA A 393 -18.55 0.86 15.39
C ALA A 393 -17.41 1.69 15.99
N LYS A 394 -17.48 2.03 17.29
CA LYS A 394 -16.42 2.72 18.03
C LYS A 394 -15.15 1.86 18.11
N ALA A 395 -15.29 0.57 18.41
CA ALA A 395 -14.18 -0.38 18.43
C ALA A 395 -13.50 -0.55 17.06
N LEU A 396 -14.28 -0.67 15.97
CA LEU A 396 -13.72 -0.74 14.61
C LEU A 396 -12.96 0.53 14.23
N TYR A 397 -13.44 1.70 14.66
CA TYR A 397 -12.73 2.96 14.46
C TYR A 397 -11.41 3.02 15.22
N ASN A 398 -11.41 2.61 16.50
CA ASN A 398 -10.21 2.51 17.34
C ASN A 398 -9.18 1.55 16.71
N LEU A 399 -9.63 0.37 16.25
CA LEU A 399 -8.79 -0.64 15.63
C LEU A 399 -8.17 -0.16 14.30
N GLU A 400 -8.96 0.45 13.42
CA GLU A 400 -8.43 1.01 12.17
C GLU A 400 -7.43 2.14 12.40
N SER A 401 -7.63 2.94 13.46
CA SER A 401 -6.70 4.01 13.85
C SER A 401 -5.37 3.43 14.32
N PHE A 402 -5.39 2.32 15.08
CA PHE A 402 -4.17 1.60 15.47
C PHE A 402 -3.37 1.05 14.26
N TYR A 403 -4.07 0.66 13.19
CA TYR A 403 -3.44 0.17 11.94
C TYR A 403 -3.24 1.27 10.89
N ALA A 404 -3.52 2.54 11.20
CA ALA A 404 -3.36 3.65 10.25
C ALA A 404 -1.88 3.83 9.89
N THR A 405 -1.02 3.86 10.91
CA THR A 405 0.43 3.82 10.79
C THR A 405 0.97 2.39 10.80
N GLY A 406 2.02 2.13 10.03
CA GLY A 406 2.73 0.85 10.07
C GLY A 406 2.13 -0.31 9.26
N ARG A 407 1.12 -0.08 8.39
CA ARG A 407 0.66 -1.07 7.39
C ARG A 407 1.72 -1.26 6.29
N GLU A 408 2.78 -2.00 6.58
CA GLU A 408 3.79 -2.40 5.59
C GLU A 408 3.63 -3.90 5.27
N PHE A 409 3.39 -4.22 3.99
CA PHE A 409 3.35 -5.61 3.50
C PHE A 409 2.42 -6.57 4.28
N GLY A 410 1.30 -6.08 4.82
CA GLY A 410 0.32 -6.92 5.54
C GLY A 410 0.72 -7.28 6.98
N LEU A 411 1.82 -6.72 7.50
CA LEU A 411 2.22 -6.82 8.91
C LEU A 411 2.24 -5.41 9.52
N ASN A 412 1.76 -5.27 10.76
CA ASN A 412 1.90 -4.00 11.48
C ASN A 412 3.33 -3.90 12.04
N THR A 413 4.11 -2.94 11.55
CA THR A 413 5.49 -2.68 12.00
C THR A 413 5.59 -2.43 13.50
N MET A 414 4.53 -1.87 14.12
CA MET A 414 4.45 -1.65 15.56
C MET A 414 4.57 -2.95 16.37
N LEU A 415 4.16 -4.09 15.82
CA LEU A 415 4.31 -5.40 16.49
C LEU A 415 5.76 -5.92 16.48
N LEU A 416 6.62 -5.30 15.67
CA LEU A 416 7.99 -5.73 15.42
C LEU A 416 9.05 -4.72 15.90
N CYS A 417 8.64 -3.57 16.48
CA CYS A 417 9.52 -2.58 17.12
C CYS A 417 9.16 -2.27 18.58
N ASP A 418 10.09 -1.61 19.28
CA ASP A 418 9.88 -1.13 20.67
C ASP A 418 9.32 0.30 20.71
N GLU A 419 9.46 1.06 19.63
CA GLU A 419 8.98 2.43 19.54
C GLU A 419 7.44 2.44 19.51
N LYS A 420 6.82 3.18 20.43
CA LYS A 420 5.37 3.41 20.46
C LYS A 420 5.02 4.67 19.67
N ILE A 421 3.81 4.71 19.12
CA ILE A 421 3.28 5.89 18.44
C ILE A 421 3.10 7.01 19.47
N THR A 422 3.60 8.20 19.18
CA THR A 422 3.44 9.38 20.03
C THR A 422 1.97 9.83 20.06
N GLU A 423 1.56 10.53 21.13
CA GLU A 423 0.19 11.04 21.26
C GLU A 423 -0.22 11.95 20.08
N ASP A 424 0.68 12.84 19.64
CA ASP A 424 0.49 13.70 18.47
C ASP A 424 0.17 12.89 17.20
N ASN A 425 0.94 11.83 16.93
CA ASN A 425 0.73 10.97 15.77
C ASN A 425 -0.52 10.10 15.93
N GLN A 426 -0.83 9.65 17.15
CA GLN A 426 -2.10 8.99 17.43
C GLN A 426 -3.28 9.92 17.11
N PHE A 427 -3.22 11.20 17.48
CA PHE A 427 -4.27 12.17 17.12
C PHE A 427 -4.45 12.30 15.59
N LEU A 428 -3.35 12.39 14.84
CA LEU A 428 -3.39 12.41 13.38
C LEU A 428 -4.01 11.13 12.81
N ASP A 429 -3.61 9.97 13.32
CA ASP A 429 -4.11 8.66 12.89
C ASP A 429 -5.62 8.52 13.11
N TYR A 430 -6.12 8.96 14.27
CA TYR A 430 -7.55 8.96 14.56
C TYR A 430 -8.31 9.91 13.63
N ASN A 431 -7.83 11.14 13.46
CA ASN A 431 -8.48 12.11 12.59
C ASN A 431 -8.47 11.66 11.11
N GLU A 432 -7.35 11.14 10.61
CA GLU A 432 -7.25 10.59 9.26
C GLU A 432 -8.18 9.38 9.08
N THR A 433 -8.23 8.49 10.07
CA THR A 433 -9.08 7.29 10.03
C THR A 433 -10.56 7.66 10.02
N ALA A 434 -11.00 8.65 10.81
CA ALA A 434 -12.39 9.12 10.79
C ALA A 434 -12.79 9.63 9.40
N ARG A 435 -11.93 10.44 8.77
CA ARG A 435 -12.12 10.94 7.40
C ARG A 435 -12.08 9.82 6.36
N TYR A 436 -11.16 8.87 6.53
CA TYR A 436 -11.00 7.72 5.65
C TYR A 436 -12.25 6.84 5.65
N LEU A 437 -12.75 6.45 6.82
CA LEU A 437 -13.95 5.62 6.96
C LEU A 437 -15.18 6.35 6.41
N TYR A 438 -15.34 7.63 6.75
CA TYR A 438 -16.46 8.45 6.29
C TYR A 438 -16.46 8.65 4.76
N SER A 439 -15.33 9.04 4.19
CA SER A 439 -15.20 9.30 2.76
C SER A 439 -15.23 8.01 1.92
N SER A 440 -14.75 6.89 2.45
CA SER A 440 -14.82 5.58 1.79
C SER A 440 -16.24 5.01 1.75
N MET A 441 -17.12 5.39 2.69
CA MET A 441 -18.57 5.13 2.57
C MET A 441 -19.24 5.94 1.43
N ILE A 442 -18.58 6.98 0.90
CA ILE A 442 -19.08 7.79 -0.22
C ILE A 442 -18.46 7.31 -1.54
N GLN A 443 -17.13 7.28 -1.59
CA GLN A 443 -16.40 6.99 -2.82
C GLN A 443 -15.09 6.25 -2.50
N PRO A 444 -15.13 4.93 -2.27
CA PRO A 444 -13.93 4.17 -1.99
C PRO A 444 -13.01 4.14 -3.21
N SER A 445 -11.70 4.09 -2.96
CA SER A 445 -10.69 4.02 -4.01
C SER A 445 -10.71 2.64 -4.68
N ARG A 446 -10.46 2.59 -6.00
CA ARG A 446 -10.41 1.30 -6.71
C ARG A 446 -9.28 0.41 -6.20
N GLY A 447 -8.15 1.00 -5.82
CA GLY A 447 -7.02 0.28 -5.24
C GLY A 447 -7.40 -0.39 -3.92
N SER A 448 -8.08 0.32 -3.02
CA SER A 448 -8.55 -0.25 -1.74
C SER A 448 -9.54 -1.40 -1.95
N LEU A 449 -10.47 -1.26 -2.90
CA LEU A 449 -11.43 -2.32 -3.23
C LEU A 449 -10.76 -3.58 -3.82
N LEU A 450 -9.77 -3.39 -4.70
CA LEU A 450 -9.01 -4.49 -5.30
C LEU A 450 -8.09 -5.18 -4.28
N ALA A 451 -7.42 -4.40 -3.43
CA ALA A 451 -6.59 -4.94 -2.36
C ALA A 451 -7.40 -5.79 -1.39
N ASN A 452 -8.64 -5.38 -1.10
CA ASN A 452 -9.52 -6.16 -0.23
C ASN A 452 -9.92 -7.52 -0.83
N ILE A 453 -9.76 -7.80 -2.13
CA ILE A 453 -10.05 -9.13 -2.71
C ILE A 453 -9.27 -10.23 -1.98
N MET A 454 -8.06 -9.92 -1.51
CA MET A 454 -7.18 -10.84 -0.79
C MET A 454 -7.35 -10.83 0.73
N ASN A 455 -8.38 -10.17 1.26
CA ASN A 455 -8.62 -10.07 2.71
C ASN A 455 -9.83 -10.92 3.14
N SER A 456 -9.74 -11.58 4.29
CA SER A 456 -10.83 -12.35 4.89
C SER A 456 -11.97 -11.46 5.42
N HIS A 457 -11.67 -10.24 5.86
CA HIS A 457 -12.68 -9.30 6.38
C HIS A 457 -13.13 -8.31 5.30
N PRO A 458 -14.43 -7.94 5.28
CA PRO A 458 -14.88 -6.80 4.50
C PRO A 458 -14.18 -5.51 4.98
N PRO A 459 -14.03 -4.49 4.13
CA PRO A 459 -13.49 -3.20 4.56
C PRO A 459 -14.31 -2.62 5.71
N SER A 460 -13.65 -2.09 6.73
CA SER A 460 -14.29 -1.59 7.95
C SER A 460 -15.35 -0.52 7.69
N TYR A 461 -15.18 0.33 6.66
CA TYR A 461 -16.19 1.31 6.28
C TYR A 461 -17.49 0.68 5.73
N PHE A 462 -17.46 -0.52 5.16
CA PHE A 462 -18.67 -1.25 4.78
C PHE A 462 -19.30 -1.97 5.97
N ARG A 463 -18.49 -2.51 6.89
CA ARG A 463 -18.96 -3.09 8.15
C ARG A 463 -19.68 -2.05 8.99
N ILE A 464 -19.04 -0.90 9.24
CA ILE A 464 -19.65 0.25 9.95
C ILE A 464 -20.95 0.69 9.27
N ALA A 465 -20.98 0.73 7.94
CA ALA A 465 -22.19 1.08 7.20
C ALA A 465 -23.35 0.07 7.41
N ALA A 466 -23.04 -1.21 7.62
CA ALA A 466 -24.02 -2.26 7.89
C ALA A 466 -24.45 -2.33 9.37
N ILE A 467 -23.52 -2.08 10.29
CA ILE A 467 -23.77 -2.08 11.72
C ILE A 467 -24.68 -0.91 12.12
N LEU A 468 -24.44 0.28 11.55
CA LEU A 468 -25.16 1.51 11.93
C LEU A 468 -26.44 1.77 11.12
N ASP A 469 -26.85 0.88 10.21
CA ASP A 469 -28.08 1.02 9.40
C ASP A 469 -28.64 -0.34 8.96
N ASP A 470 -29.95 -0.52 8.89
CA ASP A 470 -30.61 -1.81 8.63
C ASP A 470 -30.75 -2.18 7.15
N GLN A 471 -30.24 -1.33 6.27
CA GLN A 471 -30.52 -1.49 4.85
C GLN A 471 -29.65 -2.57 4.17
N LEU A 472 -28.59 -3.07 4.80
CA LEU A 472 -27.69 -4.08 4.23
C LEU A 472 -27.99 -5.49 4.75
N LYS A 473 -28.08 -6.46 3.82
CA LYS A 473 -28.11 -7.88 4.15
C LYS A 473 -26.67 -8.42 4.18
N PRO A 474 -26.34 -9.43 5.01
CA PRO A 474 -24.99 -9.96 5.14
C PRO A 474 -24.34 -10.39 3.82
N ILE A 475 -25.09 -11.06 2.95
CA ILE A 475 -24.56 -11.49 1.64
C ILE A 475 -24.19 -10.31 0.75
N LYS A 476 -24.92 -9.19 0.83
CA LYS A 476 -24.60 -7.99 0.04
C LYS A 476 -23.34 -7.34 0.57
N GLU A 477 -23.20 -7.25 1.88
CA GLU A 477 -22.01 -6.71 2.56
C GLU A 477 -20.74 -7.45 2.15
N ALA A 478 -20.77 -8.79 2.18
CA ALA A 478 -19.63 -9.64 1.84
C ALA A 478 -19.05 -9.38 0.43
N ILE A 479 -19.92 -9.02 -0.52
CA ILE A 479 -19.56 -8.78 -1.92
C ILE A 479 -19.51 -7.30 -2.31
N LEU A 480 -19.75 -6.36 -1.38
CA LEU A 480 -19.66 -4.92 -1.64
C LEU A 480 -18.32 -4.48 -2.26
N PRO A 481 -17.15 -5.03 -1.87
CA PRO A 481 -15.88 -4.70 -2.50
C PRO A 481 -15.89 -4.88 -4.02
N PHE A 482 -16.47 -5.99 -4.49
CA PHE A 482 -16.59 -6.29 -5.93
C PHE A 482 -17.65 -5.41 -6.60
N ILE A 483 -18.83 -5.26 -5.99
CA ILE A 483 -19.92 -4.47 -6.55
C ILE A 483 -19.52 -2.99 -6.72
N CYS A 484 -18.77 -2.45 -5.75
CA CYS A 484 -18.35 -1.06 -5.71
C CYS A 484 -17.14 -0.75 -6.60
N LEU A 485 -16.60 -1.70 -7.39
CA LEU A 485 -15.64 -1.39 -8.46
C LEU A 485 -16.27 -0.48 -9.53
N SER A 486 -17.60 -0.59 -9.73
CA SER A 486 -18.38 0.27 -10.62
C SER A 486 -18.79 1.59 -9.96
N ARG A 487 -18.47 2.72 -10.60
CA ARG A 487 -18.83 4.06 -10.10
C ARG A 487 -20.34 4.26 -9.93
N LYS A 488 -21.17 3.68 -10.80
CA LYS A 488 -22.64 3.75 -10.67
C LYS A 488 -23.12 3.09 -9.37
N LYS A 489 -22.51 1.96 -9.00
CA LYS A 489 -22.84 1.24 -7.76
C LYS A 489 -22.32 1.99 -6.53
N GLN A 490 -21.13 2.59 -6.60
CA GLN A 490 -20.64 3.47 -5.52
C GLN A 490 -21.63 4.59 -5.21
N ILE A 491 -22.12 5.32 -6.23
CA ILE A 491 -23.11 6.38 -6.02
C ILE A 491 -24.41 5.84 -5.39
N LYS A 492 -24.89 4.68 -5.85
CA LYS A 492 -26.08 4.03 -5.28
C LYS A 492 -25.91 3.74 -3.79
N TYR A 493 -24.80 3.12 -3.40
CA TYR A 493 -24.53 2.77 -2.00
C TYR A 493 -24.15 3.98 -1.16
N ALA A 494 -23.52 4.99 -1.74
CA ALA A 494 -23.29 6.26 -1.08
C ALA A 494 -24.61 6.91 -0.65
N LYS A 495 -25.63 6.95 -1.52
CA LYS A 495 -26.97 7.43 -1.13
C LYS A 495 -27.58 6.56 -0.03
N LYS A 496 -27.41 5.24 -0.15
CA LYS A 496 -27.91 4.26 0.80
C LYS A 496 -27.32 4.45 2.22
N PHE A 497 -26.02 4.67 2.32
CA PHE A 497 -25.30 4.81 3.60
C PHE A 497 -25.40 6.20 4.24
N GLN A 498 -26.40 7.01 3.86
CA GLN A 498 -26.54 8.36 4.42
C GLN A 498 -26.80 8.34 5.92
N ASN A 499 -27.67 7.45 6.40
CA ASN A 499 -27.98 7.33 7.82
C ASN A 499 -26.80 6.78 8.60
N ALA A 500 -26.20 5.69 8.13
CA ALA A 500 -24.99 5.12 8.73
C ALA A 500 -23.85 6.14 8.85
N ARG A 501 -23.62 6.98 7.81
CA ARG A 501 -22.60 8.03 7.87
C ARG A 501 -22.88 9.09 8.93
N LYS A 502 -24.15 9.49 9.09
CA LYS A 502 -24.55 10.45 10.14
C LYS A 502 -24.33 9.84 11.54
N ALA A 503 -24.71 8.57 11.73
CA ALA A 503 -24.47 7.86 12.98
C ALA A 503 -22.97 7.71 13.27
N PHE A 504 -22.18 7.32 12.27
CA PHE A 504 -20.73 7.17 12.41
C PHE A 504 -20.04 8.49 12.75
N LYS A 505 -20.47 9.60 12.15
CA LYS A 505 -19.95 10.93 12.49
C LYS A 505 -20.11 11.25 13.98
N LEU A 506 -21.25 10.90 14.60
CA LEU A 506 -21.46 11.08 16.04
C LEU A 506 -20.48 10.22 16.84
N VAL A 507 -20.34 8.94 16.49
CA VAL A 507 -19.40 8.01 17.15
C VAL A 507 -17.96 8.49 17.06
N ALA A 508 -17.50 8.92 15.88
CA ALA A 508 -16.15 9.38 15.67
C ALA A 508 -15.86 10.67 16.44
N ASN A 509 -16.80 11.62 16.45
CA ASN A 509 -16.68 12.87 17.19
C ASN A 509 -16.62 12.63 18.70
N GLU A 510 -17.51 11.80 19.26
CA GLU A 510 -17.48 11.46 20.68
C GLU A 510 -16.16 10.79 21.06
N LYS A 511 -15.74 9.77 20.30
CA LYS A 511 -14.51 9.01 20.57
C LYS A 511 -13.27 9.89 20.55
N ILE A 512 -13.09 10.72 19.53
CA ILE A 512 -11.86 11.52 19.42
C ILE A 512 -11.80 12.58 20.52
N LYS A 513 -12.94 13.18 20.88
CA LYS A 513 -13.02 14.17 21.96
C LYS A 513 -12.75 13.54 23.33
N GLU A 514 -13.32 12.37 23.60
CA GLU A 514 -13.06 11.62 24.82
C GLU A 514 -11.59 11.17 24.91
N LYS A 515 -11.04 10.64 23.81
CA LYS A 515 -9.69 10.06 23.78
C LYS A 515 -8.57 11.08 24.01
N PHE A 516 -8.76 12.32 23.54
CA PHE A 516 -7.76 13.39 23.60
C PHE A 516 -8.19 14.58 24.47
N GLU A 517 -9.26 14.40 25.26
CA GLU A 517 -9.79 15.40 26.20
C GLU A 517 -10.07 16.76 25.54
N LEU A 518 -10.75 16.75 24.38
CA LEU A 518 -11.00 17.92 23.55
C LEU A 518 -12.45 18.40 23.63
N GLU A 519 -12.65 19.71 23.79
CA GLU A 519 -13.99 20.32 23.72
C GLU A 519 -14.41 20.62 22.27
N ASP A 520 -13.51 21.20 21.47
CA ASP A 520 -13.77 21.65 20.09
C ASP A 520 -12.63 21.28 19.13
N LEU A 521 -12.94 20.45 18.13
CA LEU A 521 -11.97 20.06 17.10
C LEU A 521 -11.64 21.21 16.14
N SER A 522 -12.56 22.17 15.97
CA SER A 522 -12.37 23.27 15.02
C SER A 522 -11.21 24.16 15.43
N SER A 523 -11.06 24.39 16.75
CA SER A 523 -9.96 25.14 17.36
C SER A 523 -8.63 24.40 17.18
N VAL A 524 -8.60 23.09 17.46
CA VAL A 524 -7.40 22.25 17.24
C VAL A 524 -6.93 22.31 15.79
N PHE A 525 -7.83 22.22 14.81
CA PHE A 525 -7.46 22.31 13.39
C PHE A 525 -6.92 23.69 12.98
N GLN A 526 -7.35 24.75 13.67
CA GLN A 526 -6.78 26.09 13.48
C GLN A 526 -5.38 26.18 14.07
N GLU A 527 -5.17 25.65 15.27
CA GLU A 527 -3.86 25.61 15.95
C GLU A 527 -2.81 24.81 15.17
N LEU A 528 -3.22 23.69 14.56
CA LEU A 528 -2.37 22.88 13.66
C LEU A 528 -2.01 23.57 12.34
N ASN A 529 -2.47 24.81 12.14
CA ASN A 529 -2.27 25.60 10.93
C ASN A 529 -2.64 24.86 9.64
N ARG A 530 -3.71 24.06 9.67
CA ARG A 530 -4.15 23.23 8.53
C ARG A 530 -4.50 24.04 7.28
N LYS A 531 -4.71 25.36 7.40
CA LYS A 531 -4.93 26.27 6.25
C LYS A 531 -3.75 26.25 5.27
N GLU A 532 -2.52 25.98 5.73
CA GLU A 532 -1.33 25.87 4.87
C GLU A 532 -1.49 24.82 3.77
N LEU A 533 -2.21 23.72 4.04
CA LEU A 533 -2.51 22.66 3.06
C LEU A 533 -3.33 23.16 1.86
N TYR A 534 -4.02 24.30 1.99
CA TYR A 534 -4.88 24.87 0.97
C TYR A 534 -4.33 26.18 0.38
N LYS A 535 -3.18 26.66 0.86
CA LYS A 535 -2.61 27.95 0.48
C LYS A 535 -2.45 28.12 -1.03
N LEU A 536 -2.05 27.05 -1.73
CA LEU A 536 -1.90 27.05 -3.18
C LEU A 536 -3.24 26.99 -3.92
N ASP A 537 -4.33 26.64 -3.26
CA ASP A 537 -5.67 26.54 -3.86
C ASP A 537 -6.52 27.79 -3.66
N LEU A 538 -6.19 28.65 -2.68
CA LEU A 538 -6.93 29.88 -2.44
C LEU A 538 -6.88 30.82 -3.64
N ASP A 539 -7.99 31.53 -3.86
CA ASP A 539 -8.21 32.47 -4.97
C ASP A 539 -8.11 31.88 -6.37
N LYS A 540 -8.21 30.55 -6.49
CA LYS A 540 -8.32 29.85 -7.78
C LYS A 540 -9.74 29.40 -8.07
N ASP A 541 -10.03 29.26 -9.35
CA ASP A 541 -11.31 28.80 -9.86
C ASP A 541 -11.31 27.27 -9.98
N PHE A 542 -12.38 26.64 -9.49
CA PHE A 542 -12.53 25.19 -9.50
C PHE A 542 -13.90 24.76 -10.01
N MET A 543 -13.91 23.63 -10.70
CA MET A 543 -15.10 22.82 -10.91
C MET A 543 -15.23 21.83 -9.74
N PHE A 544 -16.16 22.12 -8.84
CA PHE A 544 -16.55 21.23 -7.75
C PHE A 544 -17.59 20.24 -8.25
N ARG A 545 -17.34 18.94 -8.05
CA ARG A 545 -18.29 17.87 -8.38
C ARG A 545 -18.68 17.14 -7.11
N ASN A 546 -19.98 17.12 -6.81
CA ASN A 546 -20.53 16.34 -5.71
C ASN A 546 -20.42 14.83 -6.03
N LYS A 547 -19.81 14.06 -5.12
CA LYS A 547 -19.54 12.62 -5.28
C LYS A 547 -20.82 11.76 -5.27
N ILE A 548 -21.93 12.28 -4.72
CA ILE A 548 -23.19 11.56 -4.54
C ILE A 548 -24.24 12.00 -5.57
N THR A 549 -24.49 13.31 -5.68
CA THR A 549 -25.50 13.85 -6.61
C THR A 549 -24.96 14.00 -8.02
N SER A 550 -23.63 14.01 -8.20
CA SER A 550 -22.94 14.36 -9.45
C SER A 550 -23.14 15.81 -9.91
N GLU A 551 -23.74 16.65 -9.07
CA GLU A 551 -23.88 18.09 -9.31
C GLU A 551 -22.51 18.77 -9.46
N LEU A 552 -22.44 19.72 -10.39
CA LEU A 552 -21.29 20.48 -10.79
C LEU A 552 -21.49 21.94 -10.42
N ILE A 553 -20.52 22.50 -9.70
CA ILE A 553 -20.54 23.87 -9.22
C ILE A 553 -19.22 24.50 -9.65
N LEU A 554 -19.31 25.54 -10.48
CA LEU A 554 -18.17 26.34 -10.86
C LEU A 554 -18.02 27.48 -9.84
N GLY A 555 -16.92 27.51 -9.11
CA GLY A 555 -16.71 28.52 -8.08
C GLY A 555 -15.25 28.83 -7.80
N LYS A 556 -15.01 30.04 -7.30
CA LYS A 556 -13.71 30.50 -6.83
C LYS A 556 -13.53 30.16 -5.36
N LEU A 557 -12.50 29.42 -5.00
CA LEU A 557 -12.21 29.09 -3.60
C LEU A 557 -11.62 30.31 -2.89
N LYS A 558 -12.29 30.82 -1.86
CA LYS A 558 -11.87 32.02 -1.14
C LYS A 558 -11.24 31.74 0.21
N ASP A 559 -11.78 30.77 0.95
CA ASP A 559 -11.26 30.41 2.26
C ASP A 559 -11.68 28.98 2.62
N ILE A 560 -11.11 28.46 3.70
CA ILE A 560 -11.46 27.19 4.34
C ILE A 560 -11.92 27.49 5.76
N ARG A 561 -13.12 27.01 6.11
CA ARG A 561 -13.59 26.97 7.49
C ARG A 561 -13.40 25.56 8.04
N PHE A 562 -12.84 25.45 9.24
CA PHE A 562 -12.79 24.19 9.96
C PHE A 562 -14.03 24.03 10.83
N LEU A 563 -14.59 22.83 10.84
CA LEU A 563 -15.78 22.46 11.61
C LEU A 563 -15.37 21.58 12.78
N ASP A 564 -16.18 21.60 13.83
CA ASP A 564 -16.12 20.66 14.96
C ASP A 564 -16.63 19.27 14.52
N ASP A 565 -15.86 18.63 13.64
CA ASP A 565 -16.24 17.39 12.96
C ASP A 565 -14.99 16.61 12.52
N ALA A 566 -14.75 15.44 13.12
CA ALA A 566 -13.65 14.55 12.78
C ALA A 566 -13.77 13.96 11.37
N CYS A 567 -14.99 13.71 10.90
CA CYS A 567 -15.25 13.05 9.61
C CYS A 567 -15.25 14.02 8.42
N ASN A 568 -15.74 15.23 8.63
CA ASN A 568 -15.87 16.27 7.62
C ASN A 568 -15.44 17.63 8.16
N SER A 569 -14.17 17.69 8.57
CA SER A 569 -13.59 18.86 9.22
C SER A 569 -13.45 20.09 8.33
N ASP A 570 -13.40 19.95 7.00
CA ASP A 570 -13.09 21.07 6.11
C ASP A 570 -14.32 21.50 5.31
N GLN A 571 -14.62 22.79 5.35
CA GLN A 571 -15.68 23.41 4.56
C GLN A 571 -15.09 24.50 3.65
N TYR A 572 -15.27 24.32 2.35
CA TYR A 572 -14.86 25.29 1.33
C TYR A 572 -15.80 26.47 1.33
N ILE A 573 -15.26 27.69 1.45
CA ILE A 573 -15.97 28.93 1.22
C ILE A 573 -15.68 29.35 -0.21
N ILE A 574 -16.71 29.33 -1.07
CA ILE A 574 -16.55 29.62 -2.49
C ILE A 574 -17.46 30.76 -2.94
N ILE A 575 -17.06 31.48 -3.99
CA ILE A 575 -17.94 32.38 -4.74
C ILE A 575 -18.39 31.63 -5.98
N ASN A 576 -19.69 31.36 -6.12
CA ASN A 576 -20.24 30.72 -7.30
C ASN A 576 -20.09 31.65 -8.51
N LEU A 577 -19.39 31.21 -9.54
CA LEU A 577 -19.09 32.06 -10.69
C LEU A 577 -20.29 32.29 -11.63
N LYS A 578 -21.37 31.50 -11.49
CA LYS A 578 -22.62 31.71 -12.23
C LYS A 578 -23.54 32.72 -11.55
N THR A 579 -23.70 32.62 -10.23
CA THR A 579 -24.65 33.44 -9.46
C THR A 579 -23.99 34.62 -8.74
N ASN A 580 -22.66 34.64 -8.68
CA ASN A 580 -21.84 35.57 -7.89
C ASN A 580 -22.16 35.56 -6.37
N GLN A 581 -22.80 34.49 -5.88
CA GLN A 581 -23.14 34.35 -4.46
C GLN A 581 -22.09 33.54 -3.72
N LYS A 582 -21.85 33.92 -2.46
CA LYS A 582 -21.01 33.17 -1.53
C LYS A 582 -21.76 31.90 -1.08
N MET A 583 -21.10 30.75 -1.14
CA MET A 583 -21.65 29.49 -0.69
C MET A 583 -20.60 28.64 0.04
N THR A 584 -21.07 27.70 0.85
CA THR A 584 -20.23 26.77 1.60
C THR A 584 -20.40 25.35 1.08
N LEU A 585 -19.29 24.66 0.82
CA LEU A 585 -19.27 23.27 0.37
C LEU A 585 -18.46 22.40 1.32
N ASP A 586 -19.08 21.35 1.83
CA ASP A 586 -18.44 20.34 2.68
C ASP A 586 -17.43 19.50 1.88
N ALA A 587 -16.14 19.61 2.20
CA ALA A 587 -15.06 19.08 1.37
C ALA A 587 -15.17 17.56 1.13
N SER A 588 -15.64 16.79 2.11
CA SER A 588 -15.78 15.34 1.99
C SER A 588 -16.73 14.92 0.86
N TYR A 589 -17.73 15.74 0.51
CA TYR A 589 -18.68 15.45 -0.56
C TYR A 589 -18.22 15.89 -1.94
N TYR A 590 -17.19 16.73 -2.05
CA TYR A 590 -16.80 17.30 -3.33
C TYR A 590 -15.41 16.84 -3.78
N THR A 591 -15.29 16.56 -5.07
CA THR A 591 -14.00 16.58 -5.76
C THR A 591 -13.83 17.95 -6.40
N LYS A 592 -12.67 18.59 -6.23
CA LYS A 592 -12.35 19.86 -6.90
C LYS A 592 -11.37 19.65 -8.05
N ASN A 593 -11.63 20.27 -9.18
CA ASN A 593 -10.72 20.32 -10.31
C ASN A 593 -10.46 21.78 -10.67
N GLU A 594 -9.21 22.25 -10.56
CA GLU A 594 -8.86 23.61 -10.98
C GLU A 594 -9.23 23.84 -12.45
N VAL A 595 -9.81 25.00 -12.75
CA VAL A 595 -10.18 25.45 -14.09
C VAL A 595 -9.82 26.92 -14.22
N LYS A 596 -8.99 27.26 -15.19
CA LYS A 596 -8.63 28.65 -15.52
C LYS A 596 -9.40 29.12 -16.75
N MET A 597 -10.35 30.04 -16.55
CA MET A 597 -11.05 30.74 -17.63
C MET A 597 -10.06 31.58 -18.45
N ASP A 598 -10.26 31.65 -19.76
CA ASP A 598 -9.31 32.23 -20.72
C ASP A 598 -7.90 31.62 -20.69
N GLY A 599 -7.70 30.54 -19.94
CA GLY A 599 -6.46 29.78 -19.97
C GLY A 599 -6.31 29.02 -21.28
N THR A 600 -5.08 28.93 -21.77
CA THR A 600 -4.73 28.05 -22.90
C THR A 600 -4.36 26.66 -22.39
N TYR A 601 -4.92 25.63 -23.03
CA TYR A 601 -4.74 24.22 -22.69
C TYR A 601 -4.26 23.43 -23.91
N TYR A 602 -3.41 22.44 -23.65
CA TYR A 602 -2.88 21.54 -24.67
C TYR A 602 -3.28 20.10 -24.34
N PHE A 603 -4.01 19.48 -25.27
CA PHE A 603 -4.39 18.06 -25.19
C PHE A 603 -3.42 17.19 -26.03
N GLU A 604 -3.84 16.00 -26.46
CA GLU A 604 -2.98 15.06 -27.21
C GLU A 604 -2.46 15.62 -28.55
N ASN A 605 -3.25 16.45 -29.25
CA ASN A 605 -2.88 16.98 -30.56
C ASN A 605 -1.95 18.21 -30.49
N ASN A 606 -1.52 18.62 -29.28
CA ASN A 606 -0.71 19.82 -29.03
C ASN A 606 -1.26 21.12 -29.67
N THR A 607 -2.55 21.18 -29.98
CA THR A 607 -3.18 22.41 -30.47
C THR A 607 -3.55 23.32 -29.29
N PRO A 608 -3.25 24.63 -29.34
CA PRO A 608 -3.63 25.56 -28.30
C PRO A 608 -5.14 25.75 -28.28
N LEU A 609 -5.78 25.41 -27.16
CA LEU A 609 -7.21 25.56 -26.96
C LEU A 609 -7.47 26.52 -25.81
N LYS A 610 -8.06 27.69 -26.11
CA LYS A 610 -8.41 28.68 -25.09
C LYS A 610 -9.79 28.36 -24.52
N LEU A 611 -9.89 28.15 -23.21
CA LEU A 611 -11.17 27.88 -22.57
C LEU A 611 -11.98 29.18 -22.47
N LYS A 612 -13.08 29.28 -23.21
CA LYS A 612 -13.89 30.51 -23.26
C LYS A 612 -15.15 30.45 -22.41
N LYS A 613 -15.82 29.30 -22.42
CA LYS A 613 -17.06 29.11 -21.69
C LYS A 613 -17.12 27.69 -21.15
N ILE A 614 -17.82 27.54 -20.03
CA ILE A 614 -18.21 26.24 -19.48
C ILE A 614 -19.72 26.25 -19.43
N ASP A 615 -20.33 25.39 -20.23
CA ASP A 615 -21.77 25.29 -20.33
C ASP A 615 -22.21 24.03 -19.60
N LEU A 616 -22.99 24.19 -18.53
CA LEU A 616 -23.53 23.05 -17.79
C LEU A 616 -24.96 22.80 -18.27
N ASP A 617 -25.38 21.54 -18.21
CA ASP A 617 -26.78 21.17 -18.46
C ASP A 617 -27.72 21.81 -17.42
N GLU A 618 -29.03 21.80 -17.70
CA GLU A 618 -30.05 22.39 -16.80
C GLU A 618 -30.00 21.81 -15.38
N LYS A 619 -29.63 20.53 -15.26
CA LYS A 619 -29.51 19.83 -13.98
C LYS A 619 -28.16 20.04 -13.29
N ASN A 620 -27.23 20.77 -13.91
CA ASN A 620 -25.82 20.91 -13.53
C ASN A 620 -25.15 19.55 -13.19
N THR A 621 -25.49 18.45 -13.84
CA THR A 621 -24.87 17.12 -13.64
C THR A 621 -23.83 16.77 -14.71
N ASP A 622 -23.85 17.48 -15.82
CA ASP A 622 -22.92 17.36 -16.93
C ASP A 622 -22.72 18.72 -17.59
N GLY A 623 -21.90 18.74 -18.63
CA GLY A 623 -21.71 19.92 -19.43
C GLY A 623 -20.58 19.76 -20.42
N ASN A 624 -20.28 20.86 -21.11
CA ASN A 624 -19.21 20.96 -22.07
C ASN A 624 -18.27 22.10 -21.69
N TYR A 625 -16.97 21.81 -21.74
CA TYR A 625 -15.96 22.83 -21.89
C TYR A 625 -16.00 23.32 -23.35
N ILE A 626 -16.17 24.63 -23.54
CA ILE A 626 -16.18 25.28 -24.85
C ILE A 626 -14.82 25.93 -25.04
N PHE A 627 -14.01 25.28 -25.87
CA PHE A 627 -12.70 25.75 -26.26
C PHE A 627 -12.78 26.49 -27.60
N LYS A 628 -11.98 27.54 -27.76
CA LYS A 628 -11.79 28.22 -29.05
C LYS A 628 -10.37 28.00 -29.53
N ASN A 629 -10.25 27.57 -30.78
CA ASN A 629 -9.04 27.66 -31.58
C ASN A 629 -9.22 28.79 -32.61
N GLU A 630 -8.15 29.28 -33.24
CA GLU A 630 -8.12 30.45 -34.14
C GLU A 630 -9.23 30.49 -35.21
N LYS A 631 -9.80 29.34 -35.58
CA LYS A 631 -10.85 29.23 -36.62
C LYS A 631 -12.13 28.48 -36.22
N LYS A 632 -12.17 27.74 -35.09
CA LYS A 632 -13.32 26.87 -34.72
C LYS A 632 -13.50 26.72 -33.21
N GLU A 633 -14.76 26.57 -32.79
CA GLU A 633 -15.12 26.14 -31.43
C GLU A 633 -15.09 24.62 -31.30
N ILE A 634 -14.57 24.12 -30.19
CA ILE A 634 -14.44 22.70 -29.87
C ILE A 634 -15.12 22.42 -28.53
N LEU A 635 -16.12 21.55 -28.58
CA LEU A 635 -16.87 21.11 -27.41
C LEU A 635 -16.24 19.83 -26.85
N LYS A 636 -15.95 19.83 -25.55
CA LYS A 636 -15.44 18.66 -24.82
C LYS A 636 -16.27 18.39 -23.57
N SER A 637 -16.90 17.22 -23.48
CA SER A 637 -17.71 16.83 -22.31
C SER A 637 -16.90 16.84 -21.02
N ILE A 638 -17.46 17.42 -19.96
CA ILE A 638 -16.84 17.52 -18.63
C ILE A 638 -16.63 16.14 -18.00
N LYS A 639 -17.56 15.19 -18.18
CA LYS A 639 -17.42 13.82 -17.64
C LYS A 639 -16.30 13.01 -18.29
N LYS A 640 -16.08 13.19 -19.60
CA LYS A 640 -15.11 12.41 -20.37
C LYS A 640 -13.72 13.05 -20.43
N THR A 641 -13.64 14.36 -20.18
CA THR A 641 -12.41 15.13 -20.36
C THR A 641 -11.64 15.29 -19.06
N LYS A 642 -10.42 14.76 -19.02
CA LYS A 642 -9.45 15.08 -17.96
C LYS A 642 -8.73 16.36 -18.36
N LEU A 643 -9.04 17.46 -17.68
CA LEU A 643 -8.45 18.77 -17.99
C LEU A 643 -6.96 18.79 -17.55
N PRO A 644 -6.00 19.06 -18.46
CA PRO A 644 -4.60 19.31 -18.08
C PRO A 644 -4.46 20.66 -17.35
N ASN A 645 -3.28 20.94 -16.81
CA ASN A 645 -2.99 22.28 -16.32
C ASN A 645 -2.88 23.27 -17.49
N SER A 646 -3.29 24.52 -17.26
CA SER A 646 -3.13 25.57 -18.27
C SER A 646 -1.64 25.89 -18.47
N ILE A 647 -1.25 26.24 -19.71
CA ILE A 647 0.10 26.72 -20.01
C ILE A 647 0.46 27.99 -19.24
N THR A 648 -0.55 28.72 -18.76
CA THR A 648 -0.34 29.89 -17.90
C THR A 648 0.47 29.55 -16.65
N PHE A 649 0.42 28.30 -16.17
CA PHE A 649 1.29 27.84 -15.09
C PHE A 649 2.77 28.01 -15.45
N ILE A 650 3.18 27.61 -16.66
CA ILE A 650 4.57 27.74 -17.13
C ILE A 650 4.97 29.20 -17.24
N LYS A 651 4.08 30.06 -17.76
CA LYS A 651 4.34 31.51 -17.82
C LYS A 651 4.52 32.12 -16.43
N ASN A 652 3.72 31.68 -15.45
CA ASN A 652 3.81 32.14 -14.08
C ASN A 652 5.07 31.69 -13.33
N LEU A 653 5.91 30.83 -13.93
CA LEU A 653 7.22 30.47 -13.37
C LEU A 653 8.25 31.59 -13.54
N GLU A 654 8.02 32.54 -14.44
CA GLU A 654 8.87 33.73 -14.62
C GLU A 654 9.00 34.49 -13.29
N GLY A 655 10.23 34.81 -12.92
CA GLY A 655 10.55 35.42 -11.64
C GLY A 655 10.37 34.48 -10.42
N GLN A 656 10.38 33.16 -10.59
CA GLN A 656 10.34 32.20 -9.49
C GLN A 656 11.58 31.31 -9.44
N ASP A 657 11.83 30.75 -8.25
CA ASP A 657 12.88 29.75 -8.04
C ASP A 657 12.32 28.37 -8.39
N LEU A 658 13.04 27.60 -9.20
CA LEU A 658 12.69 26.30 -9.75
C LEU A 658 13.68 25.22 -9.29
N PHE A 659 13.21 23.98 -9.22
CA PHE A 659 14.02 22.86 -8.75
C PHE A 659 14.39 21.94 -9.91
N LEU A 660 15.56 22.17 -10.50
CA LEU A 660 16.05 21.41 -11.65
C LEU A 660 16.90 20.23 -11.18
N LYS A 661 16.49 19.02 -11.56
CA LYS A 661 17.24 17.79 -11.32
C LYS A 661 18.27 17.60 -12.44
N LEU A 662 19.55 17.77 -12.10
CA LEU A 662 20.69 17.58 -13.01
C LEU A 662 21.59 16.48 -12.48
N LYS A 663 21.81 15.41 -13.25
CA LYS A 663 22.62 14.24 -12.87
C LYS A 663 22.26 13.66 -11.50
N GLY A 664 20.98 13.77 -11.12
CA GLY A 664 20.46 13.33 -9.82
C GLY A 664 20.53 14.35 -8.69
N HIS A 665 21.26 15.47 -8.84
CA HIS A 665 21.28 16.58 -7.89
C HIS A 665 20.06 17.47 -8.10
N LEU A 666 19.41 17.86 -7.01
CA LEU A 666 18.35 18.87 -7.08
C LEU A 666 18.97 20.24 -6.83
N LYS A 667 18.99 21.09 -7.86
CA LYS A 667 19.57 22.44 -7.78
C LYS A 667 18.47 23.49 -7.96
N ILE A 668 18.71 24.66 -7.38
CA ILE A 668 17.78 25.79 -7.43
C ILE A 668 18.20 26.73 -8.56
N PHE A 669 17.26 27.04 -9.45
CA PHE A 669 17.44 27.96 -10.56
C PHE A 669 16.37 29.05 -10.52
N ARG A 670 16.75 30.30 -10.73
CA ARG A 670 15.82 31.39 -10.96
C ARG A 670 15.36 31.37 -12.41
N CYS A 671 14.06 31.40 -12.66
CA CYS A 671 13.56 31.59 -14.02
C CYS A 671 13.49 33.09 -14.32
N ASN A 672 14.37 33.56 -15.19
CA ASN A 672 14.46 34.98 -15.52
C ASN A 672 13.38 35.36 -16.54
N GLN A 673 13.18 34.51 -17.56
CA GLN A 673 12.22 34.76 -18.64
C GLN A 673 11.65 33.45 -19.21
N VAL A 674 10.40 33.51 -19.70
CA VAL A 674 9.75 32.42 -20.45
C VAL A 674 9.35 32.91 -21.83
N ASP A 675 10.10 32.53 -22.86
CA ASP A 675 9.80 32.88 -24.24
C ASP A 675 8.69 31.99 -24.81
N VAL A 676 7.63 32.64 -25.26
CA VAL A 676 6.43 32.01 -25.79
C VAL A 676 6.58 31.84 -27.31
N SER A 677 6.27 30.65 -27.82
CA SER A 677 6.23 30.34 -29.26
C SER A 677 4.80 29.94 -29.69
N ASP A 678 4.55 29.80 -30.99
CA ASP A 678 3.28 29.29 -31.53
C ASP A 678 3.09 27.80 -31.15
N ASN A 679 4.19 27.03 -31.18
CA ASN A 679 4.20 25.63 -30.75
C ASN A 679 4.72 25.51 -29.31
N ILE A 680 3.97 24.80 -28.46
CA ILE A 680 4.34 24.51 -27.07
C ILE A 680 5.73 23.84 -26.95
N ASP A 681 6.09 23.03 -27.94
CA ASP A 681 7.37 22.31 -27.95
C ASP A 681 8.57 23.28 -28.05
N ASP A 682 8.37 24.48 -28.60
CA ASP A 682 9.42 25.49 -28.85
C ASP A 682 9.48 26.60 -27.79
N TYR A 683 8.65 26.56 -26.74
CA TYR A 683 8.74 27.49 -25.62
C TYR A 683 10.11 27.35 -24.96
N ARG A 684 10.73 28.48 -24.58
CA ARG A 684 12.04 28.49 -23.92
C ARG A 684 11.93 29.07 -22.53
N MET A 685 12.76 28.54 -21.62
CA MET A 685 12.94 29.09 -20.28
C MET A 685 14.40 29.45 -20.10
N GLU A 686 14.63 30.70 -19.72
CA GLU A 686 15.94 31.20 -19.31
C GLU A 686 16.08 31.03 -17.81
N LEU A 687 17.04 30.20 -17.41
CA LEU A 687 17.25 29.78 -16.03
C LEU A 687 18.65 30.20 -15.57
N GLU A 688 18.73 30.89 -14.45
CA GLU A 688 19.98 31.29 -13.82
C GLU A 688 20.21 30.47 -12.54
N ASN A 689 21.36 29.81 -12.43
CA ASN A 689 21.68 29.05 -11.23
C ASN A 689 21.91 30.01 -10.06
N VAL A 690 21.12 29.87 -8.99
CA VAL A 690 21.18 30.76 -7.82
C VAL A 690 22.55 30.71 -7.11
N MET A 691 23.31 29.63 -7.32
CA MET A 691 24.61 29.42 -6.67
C MET A 691 25.81 29.81 -7.54
N THR A 692 25.77 29.49 -8.83
CA THR A 692 26.92 29.63 -9.74
C THR A 692 26.74 30.78 -10.73
N ASN A 693 25.57 31.43 -10.76
CA ASN A 693 25.15 32.40 -11.77
C ASN A 693 25.28 31.88 -13.21
N GLU A 694 25.31 30.55 -13.39
CA GLU A 694 25.33 29.91 -14.70
C GLU A 694 23.95 30.00 -15.34
N ASN A 695 23.90 30.51 -16.57
CA ASN A 695 22.67 30.62 -17.34
C ASN A 695 22.45 29.40 -18.24
N LEU A 696 21.23 28.89 -18.23
CA LEU A 696 20.75 27.79 -19.07
C LEU A 696 19.50 28.24 -19.83
N ASN A 697 19.51 28.08 -21.15
CA ASN A 697 18.33 28.28 -21.98
C ASN A 697 17.81 26.90 -22.44
N LEU A 698 16.62 26.51 -21.97
CA LEU A 698 16.06 25.17 -22.19
C LEU A 698 14.71 25.24 -22.89
N LYS A 699 14.51 24.37 -23.90
CA LYS A 699 13.23 24.22 -24.61
C LYS A 699 12.29 23.29 -23.85
N LEU A 700 11.00 23.59 -23.83
CA LEU A 700 9.99 22.82 -23.11
C LEU A 700 9.88 21.37 -23.62
N LYS A 701 10.10 21.11 -24.91
CA LYS A 701 10.14 19.75 -25.48
C LYS A 701 11.22 18.86 -24.87
N ASP A 702 12.26 19.44 -24.29
CA ASP A 702 13.38 18.69 -23.70
C ASP A 702 13.17 18.46 -22.20
N LEU A 703 12.05 18.94 -21.64
CA LEU A 703 11.79 18.98 -20.20
C LEU A 703 10.62 18.08 -19.79
N ILE A 704 10.70 17.65 -18.54
CA ILE A 704 9.65 17.00 -17.77
C ILE A 704 9.39 17.88 -16.56
N ILE A 705 8.19 18.46 -16.46
CA ILE A 705 7.88 19.44 -15.41
C ILE A 705 6.76 18.89 -14.54
N ARG A 706 7.05 18.71 -13.26
CA ARG A 706 6.09 18.35 -12.21
C ARG A 706 5.70 19.62 -11.45
N PRO A 707 4.45 20.09 -11.57
CA PRO A 707 4.00 21.34 -10.95
C PRO A 707 3.80 21.16 -9.44
N ASN A 708 4.09 22.22 -8.70
CA ASN A 708 3.85 22.45 -7.28
C ASN A 708 4.55 21.54 -6.27
N LYS A 709 4.75 20.25 -6.58
CA LYS A 709 5.28 19.25 -5.67
C LYS A 709 6.77 19.02 -5.91
N ILE A 710 7.57 19.24 -4.87
CA ILE A 710 9.01 19.03 -4.89
C ILE A 710 9.35 17.87 -3.95
N TYR A 711 10.25 17.01 -4.42
CA TYR A 711 10.76 15.86 -3.68
C TYR A 711 12.27 15.97 -3.62
N LEU A 712 12.80 16.11 -2.41
CA LEU A 712 14.22 16.09 -2.13
C LEU A 712 14.56 14.75 -1.44
N PRO A 713 14.95 13.71 -2.19
CA PRO A 713 15.45 12.48 -1.60
C PRO A 713 16.81 12.74 -0.96
N ILE A 714 16.97 12.33 0.30
CA ILE A 714 18.23 12.48 1.04
C ILE A 714 19.09 11.23 0.82
N THR A 715 20.31 11.44 0.33
CA THR A 715 21.21 10.35 -0.03
C THR A 715 22.40 10.27 0.93
N LYS A 716 23.02 9.08 1.03
CA LYS A 716 24.24 8.89 1.82
C LYS A 716 25.51 9.45 1.16
N ASN A 717 25.44 9.78 -0.12
CA ASN A 717 26.63 10.15 -0.87
C ASN A 717 26.92 11.64 -0.65
N LEU A 718 28.08 11.94 -0.07
CA LEU A 718 28.54 13.30 0.23
C LEU A 718 28.53 14.22 -1.00
N GLU A 719 28.69 13.68 -2.21
CA GLU A 719 28.59 14.45 -3.46
C GLU A 719 27.23 15.21 -3.58
N TYR A 720 26.14 14.68 -3.02
CA TYR A 720 24.82 15.33 -3.06
C TYR A 720 24.56 16.26 -1.86
N ARG A 721 25.34 16.13 -0.78
CA ARG A 721 25.10 16.82 0.50
C ARG A 721 24.98 18.32 0.34
N LYS A 722 25.89 18.92 -0.44
CA LYS A 722 25.89 20.35 -0.79
C LYS A 722 24.55 20.79 -1.38
N SER A 723 24.04 20.07 -2.39
CA SER A 723 22.74 20.40 -3.01
C SER A 723 21.54 20.18 -2.07
N GLU A 724 21.60 19.16 -1.22
CA GLU A 724 20.54 18.87 -0.25
C GLU A 724 20.43 20.00 0.79
N ILE A 725 21.55 20.42 1.37
CA ILE A 725 21.61 21.53 2.34
C ILE A 725 21.11 22.84 1.74
N TYR A 726 21.47 23.15 0.48
CA TYR A 726 20.98 24.36 -0.17
C TYR A 726 19.46 24.40 -0.29
N VAL A 727 18.84 23.27 -0.63
CA VAL A 727 17.38 23.18 -0.66
C VAL A 727 16.79 23.35 0.74
N ILE A 728 17.40 22.77 1.78
CA ILE A 728 16.94 22.94 3.16
C ILE A 728 17.06 24.41 3.61
N ASN A 729 18.19 25.08 3.33
CA ASN A 729 18.37 26.50 3.62
C ASN A 729 17.36 27.38 2.86
N TRP A 730 17.03 27.02 1.62
CA TRP A 730 15.97 27.69 0.88
C TRP A 730 14.59 27.52 1.56
N LEU A 731 14.29 26.34 2.11
CA LEU A 731 13.06 26.10 2.87
C LEU A 731 13.00 26.95 4.14
N ILE A 732 14.12 27.05 4.87
CA ILE A 732 14.25 27.89 6.07
C ILE A 732 14.02 29.37 5.70
N LYS A 733 14.73 29.88 4.69
CA LYS A 733 14.65 31.28 4.25
C LYS A 733 13.24 31.66 3.81
N ASN A 734 12.57 30.79 3.05
CA ASN A 734 11.23 31.06 2.51
C ASN A 734 10.09 30.62 3.44
N LYS A 735 10.40 30.05 4.61
CA LYS A 735 9.42 29.55 5.59
C LYS A 735 8.35 28.67 4.93
N ILE A 736 8.79 27.64 4.22
CA ILE A 736 7.91 26.73 3.49
C ILE A 736 7.44 25.58 4.39
N PHE A 737 6.14 25.32 4.35
CA PHE A 737 5.56 24.17 5.01
C PHE A 737 6.10 22.87 4.39
N THR A 738 6.67 22.01 5.21
CA THR A 738 7.50 20.89 4.79
C THR A 738 7.06 19.61 5.50
N GLN A 739 7.06 18.51 4.77
CA GLN A 739 6.86 17.15 5.24
C GLN A 739 8.18 16.41 5.19
N VAL A 740 8.66 15.95 6.34
CA VAL A 740 9.94 15.27 6.52
C VAL A 740 9.68 13.80 6.85
N TYR A 741 10.10 12.93 5.95
CA TYR A 741 10.01 11.48 6.15
C TYR A 741 11.32 10.95 6.71
N ILE A 742 11.19 10.08 7.72
CA ILE A 742 12.28 9.57 8.53
C ILE A 742 12.29 8.05 8.40
N LYS A 743 13.48 7.45 8.38
CA LYS A 743 13.69 5.99 8.32
C LYS A 743 13.37 5.29 9.66
N LYS A 744 12.15 5.46 10.15
CA LYS A 744 11.64 4.86 11.38
C LYS A 744 10.46 3.93 11.09
N PRO A 745 10.25 2.89 11.92
CA PRO A 745 9.14 1.96 11.73
C PRO A 745 7.76 2.54 12.08
N VAL A 746 7.73 3.51 13.00
CA VAL A 746 6.57 4.31 13.42
C VAL A 746 7.05 5.75 13.66
N ASN A 747 6.14 6.72 13.78
CA ASN A 747 6.48 8.15 13.92
C ASN A 747 7.46 8.63 12.82
N ASN A 748 7.20 8.20 11.58
CA ASN A 748 8.13 8.37 10.45
C ASN A 748 7.84 9.62 9.61
N LEU A 749 6.88 10.44 10.00
CA LEU A 749 6.50 11.66 9.31
C LEU A 749 6.42 12.82 10.30
N GLU A 750 7.20 13.86 10.04
CA GLU A 750 7.12 15.14 10.74
C GLU A 750 6.68 16.24 9.78
N MET A 751 5.73 17.07 10.19
CA MET A 751 5.18 18.15 9.35
C MET A 751 5.34 19.47 10.06
N GLY A 752 5.82 20.51 9.35
CA GLY A 752 6.00 21.83 9.92
C GLY A 752 6.98 22.69 9.14
N TYR A 753 7.70 23.57 9.83
CA TYR A 753 8.68 24.48 9.23
C TYR A 753 10.08 24.17 9.75
N VAL A 754 10.99 23.85 8.84
CA VAL A 754 12.42 23.71 9.19
C VAL A 754 12.94 25.06 9.66
N GLN A 755 13.57 25.10 10.83
CA GLN A 755 14.06 26.32 11.46
C GLN A 755 15.56 26.51 11.24
N GLU A 756 16.34 25.46 11.47
CA GLU A 756 17.80 25.53 11.49
C GLU A 756 18.42 24.17 11.18
N ILE A 757 19.70 24.21 10.80
CA ILE A 757 20.57 23.05 10.58
C ILE A 757 21.69 23.15 11.61
N HIS A 758 21.90 22.10 12.40
CA HIS A 758 23.00 22.02 13.35
C HIS A 758 24.20 21.30 12.75
N LEU A 759 25.38 21.91 12.90
CA LEU A 759 26.68 21.41 12.49
C LEU A 759 27.43 20.82 13.69
N ASN A 760 28.26 19.82 13.45
CA ASN A 760 29.06 19.17 14.48
C ASN A 760 30.16 20.13 15.00
N GLY A 761 30.18 20.42 16.29
CA GLY A 761 31.04 21.45 16.89
C GLY A 761 32.52 21.08 17.10
N SER A 762 33.17 20.39 16.17
CA SER A 762 34.54 19.88 16.39
C SER A 762 35.47 19.97 15.17
N SER A 763 36.06 21.15 14.93
CA SER A 763 37.53 21.37 15.02
C SER A 763 37.89 22.77 14.51
N GLY A 764 38.79 23.45 15.23
CA GLY A 764 39.21 24.80 14.94
C GLY A 764 40.05 24.93 13.66
N GLN A 765 40.06 26.16 13.15
CA GLN A 765 40.98 26.72 12.15
C GLN A 765 40.90 26.14 10.73
N ASP A 766 39.76 26.29 10.06
CA ASP A 766 39.69 26.80 8.68
C ASP A 766 38.23 27.04 8.25
N ASN A 767 37.81 28.31 8.23
CA ASN A 767 36.46 28.76 7.85
C ASN A 767 36.26 28.71 6.32
N SER A 768 36.19 27.51 5.74
CA SER A 768 35.70 27.34 4.37
C SER A 768 34.31 26.70 4.39
N LEU A 769 33.37 27.28 3.63
CA LEU A 769 31.98 26.82 3.42
C LEU A 769 31.87 25.36 2.95
N GLU A 770 32.97 24.73 2.53
CA GLU A 770 33.01 23.33 2.11
C GLU A 770 33.22 22.35 3.27
N ASN A 771 33.94 22.74 4.33
CA ASN A 771 34.12 21.89 5.52
C ASN A 771 32.83 21.82 6.37
N GLU A 772 32.05 22.90 6.44
CA GLU A 772 30.78 22.97 7.20
C GLU A 772 29.68 22.03 6.64
N ILE A 773 29.74 21.69 5.34
CA ILE A 773 28.72 20.89 4.65
C ILE A 773 28.79 19.40 5.03
N ASP A 774 29.98 18.90 5.33
CA ASP A 774 30.22 17.51 5.70
C ASP A 774 29.89 17.21 7.18
N GLU A 775 29.68 18.26 7.99
CA GLU A 775 29.44 18.18 9.43
C GLU A 775 27.97 18.29 9.85
N VAL A 776 27.02 18.32 8.91
CA VAL A 776 25.58 18.40 9.27
C VAL A 776 25.16 17.16 10.06
N GLU A 777 24.78 17.39 11.31
CA GLU A 777 24.37 16.35 12.25
C GLU A 777 22.86 16.24 12.32
N ASN A 778 22.17 17.37 12.50
CA ASN A 778 20.74 17.42 12.80
C ASN A 778 20.05 18.56 12.04
N ILE A 779 18.77 18.37 11.72
CA ILE A 779 17.85 19.45 11.33
C ILE A 779 16.84 19.68 12.46
N ILE A 780 16.45 20.93 12.68
CA ILE A 780 15.41 21.27 13.65
C ILE A 780 14.17 21.73 12.91
N ILE A 781 13.05 21.07 13.20
CA ILE A 781 11.74 21.40 12.67
C ILE A 781 10.86 21.90 13.81
N LYS A 782 10.15 23.00 13.58
CA LYS A 782 8.99 23.35 14.41
C LYS A 782 7.77 22.67 13.78
N ASN A 783 7.28 21.63 14.42
CA ASN A 783 6.20 20.82 13.88
C ASN A 783 4.84 21.55 13.98
N ILE A 784 3.79 20.98 13.38
CA ILE A 784 2.42 21.53 13.41
C ILE A 784 1.83 21.64 14.82
N PHE A 785 2.35 20.88 15.79
CA PHE A 785 1.96 20.96 17.20
C PHE A 785 2.75 22.04 17.97
N GLY A 786 3.57 22.83 17.27
CA GLY A 786 4.39 23.89 17.87
C GLY A 786 5.65 23.41 18.58
N LYS A 787 5.90 22.09 18.64
CA LYS A 787 7.06 21.48 19.29
C LYS A 787 8.30 21.63 18.39
N LYS A 788 9.45 21.90 19.00
CA LYS A 788 10.76 21.84 18.32
C LYS A 788 11.26 20.40 18.35
N ILE A 789 11.37 19.77 17.20
CA ILE A 789 11.85 18.40 17.04
C ILE A 789 13.23 18.43 16.37
N THR A 790 14.19 17.73 16.96
CA THR A 790 15.54 17.56 16.41
C THR A 790 15.61 16.23 15.69
N ILE A 791 15.93 16.25 14.39
CA ILE A 791 15.95 15.06 13.53
C ILE A 791 17.39 14.85 13.03
N PRO A 792 18.02 13.69 13.31
CA PRO A 792 19.32 13.35 12.76
C PRO A 792 19.30 13.32 11.24
N TYR A 793 20.25 13.99 10.59
CA TYR A 793 20.32 14.08 9.14
C TYR A 793 20.41 12.69 8.49
N SER A 794 21.14 11.77 9.12
CA SER A 794 21.31 10.37 8.67
C SER A 794 19.99 9.58 8.62
N SER A 795 19.01 9.97 9.44
CA SER A 795 17.70 9.34 9.52
C SER A 795 16.71 9.88 8.49
N LEU A 796 17.02 10.99 7.81
CA LEU A 796 16.16 11.55 6.78
C LEU A 796 16.09 10.64 5.55
N GLU A 797 14.88 10.45 5.04
CA GLU A 797 14.61 9.71 3.80
C GLU A 797 14.29 10.68 2.65
N VAL A 798 13.24 11.47 2.83
CA VAL A 798 12.78 12.41 1.82
C VAL A 798 12.15 13.63 2.48
N ILE A 799 12.46 14.79 1.94
CA ILE A 799 11.82 16.05 2.27
C ILE A 799 10.88 16.40 1.13
N MET A 800 9.59 16.59 1.45
CA MET A 800 8.55 16.95 0.51
C MET A 800 7.93 18.28 0.88
N PHE A 801 7.64 19.11 -0.11
CA PHE A 801 6.95 20.38 0.11
C PHE A 801 6.17 20.78 -1.13
N GLU A 802 5.17 21.65 -0.93
CA GLU A 802 4.39 22.24 -2.01
C GLU A 802 4.64 23.76 -2.07
N SER A 803 4.84 24.29 -3.28
CA SER A 803 5.00 25.72 -3.54
C SER A 803 4.48 26.09 -4.93
N ASN A 804 4.37 27.37 -5.29
CA ASN A 804 3.95 27.82 -6.64
C ASN A 804 5.02 27.57 -7.74
N THR A 805 6.03 26.76 -7.43
CA THR A 805 7.16 26.39 -8.29
C THR A 805 6.95 25.05 -9.01
N ALA A 806 7.96 24.56 -9.72
CA ALA A 806 7.98 23.26 -10.34
C ALA A 806 9.30 22.51 -10.11
N MET A 807 9.20 21.19 -10.04
CA MET A 807 10.33 20.28 -10.16
C MET A 807 10.53 19.91 -11.62
N ILE A 808 11.72 20.18 -12.16
CA ILE A 808 12.05 20.02 -13.59
C ILE A 808 13.11 18.93 -13.75
N GLN A 809 12.99 18.12 -14.79
CA GLN A 809 14.00 17.13 -15.19
C GLN A 809 14.25 17.22 -16.69
N LEU A 810 15.50 16.99 -17.12
CA LEU A 810 15.86 16.90 -18.53
C LEU A 810 15.48 15.51 -19.08
N LYS A 811 14.81 15.47 -20.24
CA LYS A 811 14.49 14.20 -20.91
C LYS A 811 15.73 13.42 -21.33
N SER A 812 16.80 14.12 -21.71
CA SER A 812 18.09 13.52 -22.06
C SER A 812 18.75 12.80 -20.86
N GLU A 813 18.35 13.16 -19.64
CA GLU A 813 18.77 12.55 -18.39
C GLU A 813 17.75 11.56 -17.82
N THR A 814 16.75 11.17 -18.61
CA THR A 814 15.78 10.12 -18.23
C THR A 814 15.90 8.90 -19.15
N SER A 815 15.71 7.71 -18.58
CA SER A 815 15.78 6.47 -19.36
C SER A 815 14.66 6.41 -20.39
N MET A 816 14.83 5.61 -21.44
CA MET A 816 13.80 5.45 -22.47
C MET A 816 12.48 4.95 -21.88
N PHE A 817 12.56 3.99 -20.95
CA PHE A 817 11.39 3.40 -20.35
C PHE A 817 10.71 4.36 -19.35
N SER A 818 11.48 5.12 -18.57
CA SER A 818 10.94 6.18 -17.71
C SER A 818 10.15 7.22 -18.52
N ARG A 819 10.66 7.60 -19.71
CA ARG A 819 9.94 8.49 -20.63
C ARG A 819 8.61 7.91 -21.12
N LEU A 820 8.55 6.61 -21.38
CA LEU A 820 7.30 5.90 -21.69
C LEU A 820 6.32 5.98 -20.51
N GLY A 821 6.81 5.74 -19.29
CA GLY A 821 6.04 5.87 -18.05
C GLY A 821 5.44 7.26 -17.88
N TYR A 822 6.22 8.32 -18.11
CA TYR A 822 5.73 9.70 -18.09
C TYR A 822 4.70 10.00 -19.18
N LYS A 823 4.86 9.44 -20.38
CA LYS A 823 3.86 9.54 -21.46
C LYS A 823 2.53 8.91 -21.03
N MET A 824 2.56 7.74 -20.38
CA MET A 824 1.37 7.11 -19.82
C MET A 824 0.77 7.92 -18.67
N LEU A 825 1.61 8.48 -17.78
CA LEU A 825 1.17 9.33 -16.68
C LEU A 825 0.44 10.58 -17.17
N LYS A 826 0.94 11.24 -18.22
CA LYS A 826 0.25 12.38 -18.88
C LYS A 826 -1.16 12.00 -19.32
N LYS A 827 -1.37 10.80 -19.88
CA LYS A 827 -2.68 10.32 -20.32
C LYS A 827 -3.62 10.00 -19.15
N ILE A 828 -3.09 9.43 -18.07
CA ILE A 828 -3.89 8.98 -16.92
C ILE A 828 -4.21 10.15 -15.96
N LYS A 829 -3.23 11.01 -15.67
CA LYS A 829 -3.30 12.16 -14.75
C LYS A 829 -2.64 13.40 -15.37
N PRO A 830 -3.25 14.04 -16.37
CA PRO A 830 -2.66 15.15 -17.12
C PRO A 830 -2.33 16.41 -16.29
N LYS A 831 -2.88 16.56 -15.07
CA LYS A 831 -2.55 17.65 -14.15
C LYS A 831 -1.26 17.44 -13.36
N SER A 832 -0.75 16.21 -13.31
CA SER A 832 0.42 15.87 -12.50
C SER A 832 1.75 16.15 -13.19
N ILE A 833 1.73 16.43 -14.50
CA ILE A 833 2.94 16.49 -15.31
C ILE A 833 2.71 17.31 -16.60
N PHE A 834 3.65 18.18 -16.95
CA PHE A 834 3.80 18.69 -18.31
C PHE A 834 4.89 17.89 -19.02
N TYR A 835 4.52 17.31 -20.17
CA TYR A 835 5.41 16.53 -21.02
C TYR A 835 5.08 16.87 -22.48
N ALA A 836 5.91 17.70 -23.11
CA ALA A 836 5.72 18.22 -24.46
C ALA A 836 6.35 17.27 -25.50
N ASN A 837 5.58 16.68 -26.41
CA ASN A 837 5.98 15.96 -27.64
C ASN A 837 4.70 15.37 -28.27
N LYS A 838 4.66 15.28 -29.61
CA LYS A 838 3.57 14.60 -30.34
C LYS A 838 3.39 13.15 -29.85
N VAL A 839 2.12 12.79 -29.64
CA VAL A 839 1.65 11.44 -29.35
C VAL A 839 2.06 10.49 -30.47
#